data_AF-A0A4Y7K119-F1
#
_entry.id   AF-A0A4Y7K119-F1
#
_cell.length_a   1.000
_cell.length_b   1.000
_cell.length_c   1.000
_cell.angle_alpha   90.00
_cell.angle_beta   90.00
_cell.angle_gamma   90.00
#
_symmetry.space_group_name_H-M   'P 1'
#
loop_
_entity.id
_entity.type
_entity.pdbx_description
1 polymer ?
#
loop_
_entity_poly.entity_id
_entity_poly.type
_entity_poly.pdbx_seq_one_letter_code
_entity_poly.pdbx_strand_id
1 'polypeptide(L)'
;MASSRGSRAEKVKRIFQQFDSNKDGGLNREEMASLVVAVNPRVKFSEEQISAILDEVFKTYGEFIDGDKGLTHEGLLRTYDDGAGDVDRDFDALGLELNPDSSSVQISMVSDEASSSSIVDERGIIDQNKKKTVAAWAASPNHGIVFDDTWKIVDDLEILIKRLKVKQAKEGKLKGDNVDVYSDAGWSRELGPSTEMSEKRIIWDESGNDYAQFVKELGVLRTRADASRSREEAFDGQMAIGRVLYEHQLFREALVSFKRACELQPTDIRPHFRAGNCNYVLGKHKEAKEEFLLALDAAEIGGNQWAYLLPQIHVNLGISLEGEGMVLSACENYREAAILCPTHFRALKLLGSALFGVGEYRAAEKALEEAIFLKSDYADAHCDLGSALHAMGEDERAIQEFQKAIDLKTGHVDALYNLGGLYMDMARYQRASEMYTRVLSVCPNNWRAQLNKAVALFGAGESDDAKKALKEAFKMTNRVELHDAIAHLKQLQKKRPKLKANAGADAEAPFLIVEPSKFKRVNTRTTPRQDLANALEIRSFQRLTRLSRCEVELLKKEMNETEVPVSYSGSGIPEKSIRKAALEVILRRLLHFLKPETFQGAVKVINERILSVMDGSGVGRVDLGMFFAVLAPICGSSPDKRKRIVFDALMWRPVNEGVGQIRRVDALAYMKLLRAVYIPSQGVSEMLEVHGDDDTSVISFPEFVVMFDDPDWGFGIMSTLGKLENKDRTRHGNHACSVCRYPVIGSRFKEVKAHFSLCNQCYSEGKVPSSFKQEEYRFREYGTEREAMKDKCMFFNLHSKNSSEDEL
;
A
#
# COMPACT_ATOMS: atom_id res chain seq x y z
N MET A 1 37.11 -10.34 -11.47
CA MET A 1 36.29 -10.73 -10.29
C MET A 1 36.86 -11.89 -9.46
N ALA A 2 37.80 -12.72 -9.94
CA ALA A 2 38.35 -13.84 -9.16
C ALA A 2 39.05 -13.44 -7.83
N SER A 3 39.53 -12.19 -7.70
CA SER A 3 40.33 -11.72 -6.57
C SER A 3 39.56 -11.48 -5.26
N SER A 4 38.23 -11.33 -5.26
CA SER A 4 37.46 -11.08 -4.02
C SER A 4 36.99 -12.38 -3.35
N ARG A 5 36.60 -13.40 -4.11
CA ARG A 5 36.16 -14.71 -3.56
C ARG A 5 37.27 -15.41 -2.77
N GLY A 6 38.53 -15.30 -3.20
CA GLY A 6 39.68 -15.85 -2.47
C GLY A 6 39.92 -15.20 -1.09
N SER A 7 39.52 -13.94 -0.92
CA SER A 7 39.64 -13.23 0.37
C SER A 7 38.65 -13.76 1.41
N ARG A 8 37.35 -13.84 1.07
CA ARG A 8 36.30 -14.22 2.02
C ARG A 8 36.44 -15.65 2.55
N ALA A 9 36.77 -16.61 1.69
CA ALA A 9 36.98 -18.00 2.11
C ALA A 9 38.21 -18.16 3.03
N GLU A 10 39.30 -17.44 2.74
CA GLU A 10 40.48 -17.45 3.63
C GLU A 10 40.18 -16.72 4.96
N LYS A 11 39.37 -15.65 4.97
CA LYS A 11 38.90 -15.02 6.22
C LYS A 11 38.14 -16.02 7.11
N VAL A 12 37.12 -16.69 6.57
CA VAL A 12 36.34 -17.71 7.34
C VAL A 12 37.24 -18.85 7.81
N LYS A 13 38.18 -19.30 6.98
CA LYS A 13 39.14 -20.34 7.35
C LYS A 13 40.04 -19.94 8.52
N ARG A 14 40.48 -18.68 8.61
CA ARG A 14 41.24 -18.18 9.77
C ARG A 14 40.37 -18.08 11.02
N ILE A 15 39.12 -17.62 10.90
CA ILE A 15 38.15 -17.62 12.01
C ILE A 15 37.96 -19.06 12.51
N PHE A 16 37.69 -20.00 11.61
CA PHE A 16 37.58 -21.42 11.95
C PHE A 16 38.81 -21.94 12.71
N GLN A 17 40.01 -21.70 12.18
CA GLN A 17 41.28 -22.12 12.79
C GLN A 17 41.61 -21.42 14.13
N GLN A 18 40.97 -20.29 14.44
CA GLN A 18 41.12 -19.60 15.73
C GLN A 18 40.26 -20.23 16.83
N PHE A 19 39.11 -20.81 16.46
CA PHE A 19 38.14 -21.36 17.42
C PHE A 19 38.13 -22.89 17.48
N ASP A 20 38.59 -23.60 16.43
CA ASP A 20 38.94 -25.02 16.44
C ASP A 20 40.19 -25.21 17.32
N SER A 21 39.94 -25.29 18.63
CA SER A 21 40.95 -25.20 19.68
C SER A 21 41.61 -26.57 19.90
N ASN A 22 40.85 -27.64 19.65
CA ASN A 22 41.33 -29.02 19.75
C ASN A 22 41.97 -29.53 18.44
N LYS A 23 41.75 -28.86 17.29
CA LYS A 23 42.25 -29.19 15.94
C LYS A 23 41.71 -30.50 15.39
N ASP A 24 40.48 -30.87 15.74
CA ASP A 24 39.83 -32.08 15.23
C ASP A 24 39.13 -31.88 13.85
N GLY A 25 38.95 -30.61 13.46
CA GLY A 25 38.33 -30.21 12.19
C GLY A 25 36.84 -29.87 12.27
N GLY A 26 36.25 -29.78 13.47
CA GLY A 26 34.94 -29.22 13.76
C GLY A 26 34.99 -28.08 14.79
N LEU A 27 33.88 -27.35 14.91
CA LEU A 27 33.61 -26.47 16.05
C LEU A 27 32.53 -27.13 16.90
N ASN A 28 32.92 -27.60 18.08
CA ASN A 28 31.96 -28.13 19.05
C ASN A 28 31.11 -27.00 19.66
N ARG A 29 30.12 -27.32 20.49
CA ARG A 29 29.19 -26.31 21.04
C ARG A 29 29.88 -25.25 21.91
N GLU A 30 30.97 -25.58 22.62
CA GLU A 30 31.72 -24.65 23.47
C GLU A 30 32.61 -23.71 22.63
N GLU A 31 33.21 -24.24 21.56
CA GLU A 31 34.00 -23.46 20.59
C GLU A 31 33.10 -22.52 19.78
N MET A 32 31.93 -22.99 19.35
CA MET A 32 30.94 -22.17 18.65
C MET A 32 30.31 -21.11 19.58
N ALA A 33 30.06 -21.42 20.85
CA ALA A 33 29.68 -20.42 21.86
C ALA A 33 30.75 -19.31 21.97
N SER A 34 32.01 -19.72 22.05
CA SER A 34 33.16 -18.81 22.16
C SER A 34 33.26 -17.89 20.93
N LEU A 35 33.03 -18.41 19.72
CA LEU A 35 32.97 -17.62 18.49
C LEU A 35 31.84 -16.57 18.55
N VAL A 36 30.61 -16.99 18.88
CA VAL A 36 29.44 -16.10 18.95
C VAL A 36 29.64 -14.94 19.92
N VAL A 37 30.28 -15.20 21.08
CA VAL A 37 30.62 -14.16 22.07
C VAL A 37 31.74 -13.24 21.55
N ALA A 38 32.81 -13.81 20.98
CA ALA A 38 33.98 -13.06 20.54
C ALA A 38 33.69 -12.07 19.39
N VAL A 39 32.81 -12.44 18.44
CA VAL A 39 32.43 -11.54 17.32
C VAL A 39 31.39 -10.49 17.72
N ASN A 40 30.81 -10.57 18.92
CA ASN A 40 29.80 -9.63 19.43
C ASN A 40 30.21 -8.98 20.78
N PRO A 41 31.39 -8.34 20.91
CA PRO A 41 31.95 -7.90 22.19
C PRO A 41 31.17 -6.78 22.90
N ARG A 42 30.14 -6.22 22.26
CA ARG A 42 29.23 -5.21 22.83
C ARG A 42 27.94 -5.81 23.41
N VAL A 43 27.69 -7.10 23.20
CA VAL A 43 26.48 -7.82 23.64
C VAL A 43 26.84 -8.73 24.81
N LYS A 44 26.00 -8.74 25.85
CA LYS A 44 26.07 -9.73 26.92
C LYS A 44 24.93 -10.73 26.72
N PHE A 45 25.25 -11.91 26.21
CA PHE A 45 24.29 -13.00 26.10
C PHE A 45 24.11 -13.71 27.45
N SER A 46 22.92 -14.22 27.72
CA SER A 46 22.69 -15.25 28.75
C SER A 46 23.01 -16.64 28.22
N GLU A 47 23.22 -17.61 29.11
CA GLU A 47 23.48 -19.01 28.70
C GLU A 47 22.29 -19.60 27.91
N GLU A 48 21.05 -19.25 28.24
CA GLU A 48 19.88 -19.70 27.48
C GLU A 48 19.85 -19.10 26.05
N GLN A 49 20.29 -17.85 25.89
CA GLN A 49 20.39 -17.20 24.58
C GLN A 49 21.48 -17.83 23.72
N ILE A 50 22.65 -18.14 24.30
CA ILE A 50 23.72 -18.86 23.59
C ILE A 50 23.23 -20.25 23.19
N SER A 51 22.58 -21.00 24.09
CA SER A 51 22.04 -22.33 23.74
C SER A 51 21.03 -22.24 22.61
N ALA A 52 20.08 -21.29 22.65
CA ALA A 52 19.07 -21.13 21.60
C ALA A 52 19.69 -20.81 20.22
N ILE A 53 20.73 -19.96 20.17
CA ILE A 53 21.48 -19.68 18.93
C ILE A 53 22.16 -20.95 18.42
N LEU A 54 22.84 -21.69 19.31
CA LEU A 54 23.54 -22.93 18.94
C LEU A 54 22.58 -24.05 18.53
N ASP A 55 21.42 -24.15 19.16
CA ASP A 55 20.40 -25.13 18.83
C ASP A 55 19.84 -24.90 17.43
N GLU A 56 19.59 -23.65 17.05
CA GLU A 56 19.16 -23.33 15.68
C GLU A 56 20.29 -23.54 14.67
N VAL A 57 21.54 -23.14 14.97
CA VAL A 57 22.70 -23.41 14.09
C VAL A 57 22.90 -24.92 13.88
N PHE A 58 22.96 -25.72 14.94
CA PHE A 58 23.23 -27.16 14.82
C PHE A 58 22.05 -27.92 14.18
N LYS A 59 20.83 -27.39 14.27
CA LYS A 59 19.64 -27.90 13.58
C LYS A 59 19.62 -27.51 12.09
N THR A 60 19.94 -26.27 11.75
CA THR A 60 19.93 -25.77 10.36
C THR A 60 21.08 -26.35 9.53
N TYR A 61 22.27 -26.51 10.12
CA TYR A 61 23.48 -26.98 9.43
C TYR A 61 23.82 -28.44 9.77
N GLY A 62 22.81 -29.25 10.10
CA GLY A 62 22.96 -30.67 10.48
C GLY A 62 23.73 -31.54 9.49
N GLU A 63 23.68 -31.23 8.19
CA GLU A 63 24.43 -31.96 7.15
C GLU A 63 25.93 -31.61 7.10
N PHE A 64 26.36 -30.55 7.80
CA PHE A 64 27.75 -30.08 7.89
C PHE A 64 28.40 -30.35 9.26
N ILE A 65 27.79 -31.20 10.09
CA ILE A 65 28.28 -31.58 11.42
C ILE A 65 28.91 -32.98 11.38
N ASP A 66 30.19 -33.09 11.76
CA ASP A 66 30.91 -34.37 11.81
C ASP A 66 30.84 -34.98 13.22
N GLY A 67 29.66 -35.53 13.55
CA GLY A 67 29.43 -36.29 14.77
C GLY A 67 29.86 -35.56 16.05
N ASP A 68 30.82 -36.14 16.76
CA ASP A 68 31.32 -35.65 18.05
C ASP A 68 32.17 -34.36 17.95
N LYS A 69 32.60 -33.96 16.74
CA LYS A 69 33.45 -32.78 16.48
C LYS A 69 32.67 -31.48 16.32
N GLY A 70 31.38 -31.57 15.94
CA GLY A 70 30.55 -30.41 15.67
C GLY A 70 30.69 -29.85 14.25
N LEU A 71 30.49 -28.54 14.10
CA LEU A 71 30.29 -27.86 12.81
C LEU A 71 31.60 -27.74 12.03
N THR A 72 31.67 -28.34 10.84
CA THR A 72 32.88 -28.30 9.99
C THR A 72 33.16 -26.91 9.41
N HIS A 73 34.37 -26.69 8.90
CA HIS A 73 34.75 -25.46 8.18
C HIS A 73 33.80 -25.12 7.02
N GLU A 74 33.34 -26.13 6.28
CA GLU A 74 32.36 -25.95 5.21
C GLU A 74 31.00 -25.52 5.77
N GLY A 75 30.61 -26.07 6.93
CA GLY A 75 29.45 -25.62 7.70
C GLY A 75 29.55 -24.17 8.14
N LEU A 76 30.67 -23.73 8.73
CA LEU A 76 30.86 -22.32 9.14
C LEU A 76 30.87 -21.38 7.93
N LEU A 77 31.48 -21.77 6.82
CA LEU A 77 31.41 -21.01 5.56
C LEU A 77 29.96 -20.90 5.08
N ARG A 78 29.19 -21.99 5.17
CA ARG A 78 27.76 -22.00 4.86
C ARG A 78 26.96 -21.05 5.77
N THR A 79 27.21 -21.03 7.09
CA THR A 79 26.50 -20.11 8.00
C THR A 79 26.71 -18.65 7.63
N TYR A 80 27.94 -18.29 7.23
CA TYR A 80 28.28 -16.95 6.81
C TYR A 80 27.72 -16.58 5.42
N ASP A 81 27.64 -17.54 4.50
CA ASP A 81 27.07 -17.33 3.16
C ASP A 81 25.53 -17.28 3.16
N ASP A 82 24.88 -17.94 4.13
CA ASP A 82 23.44 -17.82 4.39
C ASP A 82 23.08 -16.60 5.28
N GLY A 83 24.08 -15.79 5.67
CA GLY A 83 23.87 -14.48 6.31
C GLY A 83 23.67 -14.50 7.82
N ALA A 84 24.03 -15.59 8.53
CA ALA A 84 23.96 -15.66 9.99
C ALA A 84 24.98 -14.72 10.70
N GLY A 85 25.96 -14.19 9.97
CA GLY A 85 26.93 -13.21 10.42
C GLY A 85 27.57 -12.48 9.24
N ASP A 86 28.40 -11.47 9.53
CA ASP A 86 29.16 -10.72 8.52
C ASP A 86 30.64 -11.06 8.66
N VAL A 87 31.18 -11.80 7.69
CA VAL A 87 32.58 -12.27 7.69
C VAL A 87 33.57 -11.12 7.83
N ASP A 88 33.32 -9.99 7.17
CA ASP A 88 34.27 -8.89 7.17
C ASP A 88 34.25 -8.16 8.52
N ARG A 89 33.05 -7.87 9.04
CA ARG A 89 32.85 -7.32 10.39
C ARG A 89 33.42 -8.22 11.48
N ASP A 90 33.17 -9.52 11.40
CA ASP A 90 33.54 -10.49 12.44
C ASP A 90 35.06 -10.77 12.41
N PHE A 91 35.67 -10.85 11.23
CA PHE A 91 37.13 -10.94 11.07
C PHE A 91 37.85 -9.71 11.63
N ASP A 92 37.31 -8.52 11.36
CA ASP A 92 37.83 -7.26 11.88
C ASP A 92 37.62 -7.14 13.42
N ALA A 93 36.49 -7.64 13.95
CA ALA A 93 36.21 -7.70 15.40
C ALA A 93 37.16 -8.64 16.15
N LEU A 94 37.61 -9.72 15.49
CA LEU A 94 38.60 -10.67 16.00
C LEU A 94 40.05 -10.18 15.85
N GLY A 95 40.29 -9.06 15.15
CA GLY A 95 41.62 -8.49 14.96
C GLY A 95 42.55 -9.33 14.09
N LEU A 96 42.00 -10.08 13.14
CA LEU A 96 42.77 -10.95 12.24
C LEU A 96 43.33 -10.16 11.03
N GLU A 97 44.50 -10.57 10.54
CA GLU A 97 45.14 -9.97 9.35
C GLU A 97 45.36 -10.99 8.22
N LEU A 98 45.19 -10.54 6.97
CA LEU A 98 45.53 -11.30 5.77
C LEU A 98 46.94 -10.91 5.31
N ASN A 99 47.94 -11.76 5.56
CA ASN A 99 49.31 -11.54 5.08
C ASN A 99 49.38 -11.54 3.54
N PRO A 100 49.83 -10.44 2.90
CA PRO A 100 50.20 -10.45 1.50
C PRO A 100 51.66 -10.92 1.37
N ASP A 101 51.84 -12.06 0.67
CA ASP A 101 53.03 -12.54 -0.04
C ASP A 101 53.47 -13.97 0.33
N SER A 102 53.32 -14.87 -0.65
CA SER A 102 54.01 -16.16 -0.70
C SER A 102 54.38 -16.55 -2.15
N SER A 103 54.97 -15.59 -2.89
CA SER A 103 55.46 -15.82 -4.26
C SER A 103 56.73 -15.05 -4.63
N SER A 104 57.68 -14.88 -3.71
CA SER A 104 59.09 -14.70 -4.09
C SER A 104 60.06 -15.29 -3.06
N VAL A 105 61.18 -15.82 -3.56
CA VAL A 105 62.15 -16.60 -2.79
C VAL A 105 63.24 -15.71 -2.20
N GLN A 106 63.56 -15.89 -0.92
CA GLN A 106 64.94 -15.74 -0.48
C GLN A 106 65.34 -16.74 0.62
N ILE A 107 66.61 -17.13 0.58
CA ILE A 107 67.22 -18.28 1.25
C ILE A 107 67.98 -17.81 2.50
N SER A 108 67.84 -18.49 3.64
CA SER A 108 69.01 -19.02 4.40
C SER A 108 68.64 -19.81 5.67
N MET A 109 69.00 -21.11 5.65
CA MET A 109 69.67 -21.92 6.70
C MET A 109 69.11 -21.92 8.16
N VAL A 110 69.09 -23.02 8.92
CA VAL A 110 69.99 -24.21 8.98
C VAL A 110 69.21 -25.45 9.49
N SER A 111 69.59 -26.67 9.06
CA SER A 111 69.44 -28.01 9.72
C SER A 111 68.06 -28.50 10.23
N ASP A 112 67.64 -29.74 10.07
CA ASP A 112 68.21 -30.92 9.38
C ASP A 112 67.04 -31.83 8.91
N GLU A 113 67.17 -32.44 7.73
CA GLU A 113 66.29 -33.54 7.30
C GLU A 113 66.97 -34.90 7.46
N ALA A 114 66.20 -35.89 7.89
CA ALA A 114 66.44 -37.28 7.54
C ALA A 114 65.10 -37.97 7.24
N SER A 115 64.83 -38.24 5.95
CA SER A 115 63.82 -39.18 5.51
C SER A 115 64.17 -39.75 4.14
N SER A 116 64.18 -41.07 4.04
CA SER A 116 64.50 -41.80 2.82
C SER A 116 63.26 -42.48 2.24
N SER A 117 63.05 -42.30 0.94
CA SER A 117 62.73 -43.33 -0.09
C SER A 117 62.27 -44.75 0.37
N SER A 118 61.38 -45.49 -0.30
CA SER A 118 60.66 -45.37 -1.59
C SER A 118 59.88 -46.69 -1.88
N ILE A 119 59.21 -46.80 -3.06
CA ILE A 119 58.59 -48.04 -3.64
C ILE A 119 57.28 -48.43 -2.88
N VAL A 120 56.22 -49.08 -3.41
CA VAL A 120 56.00 -49.97 -4.58
C VAL A 120 54.79 -49.55 -5.46
N ASP A 121 54.10 -50.52 -6.08
CA ASP A 121 53.06 -50.48 -7.12
C ASP A 121 52.05 -51.64 -6.87
N GLU A 122 50.83 -51.53 -7.41
CA GLU A 122 49.94 -52.58 -7.98
C GLU A 122 48.42 -52.48 -7.73
N ARG A 123 47.71 -52.12 -8.81
CA ARG A 123 46.51 -52.77 -9.41
C ARG A 123 45.38 -53.35 -8.53
N GLY A 124 44.18 -52.82 -8.72
CA GLY A 124 42.90 -53.50 -8.51
C GLY A 124 41.80 -52.90 -9.38
N ILE A 125 41.15 -53.72 -10.23
CA ILE A 125 40.18 -53.27 -11.26
C ILE A 125 38.76 -53.76 -10.91
N ILE A 126 37.77 -52.88 -11.11
CA ILE A 126 36.31 -53.10 -11.04
C ILE A 126 35.75 -53.42 -9.63
N ASP A 127 34.97 -52.48 -9.10
CA ASP A 127 33.55 -52.79 -8.85
C ASP A 127 32.67 -51.60 -9.28
N GLN A 128 31.48 -51.91 -9.81
CA GLN A 128 30.50 -50.92 -10.26
C GLN A 128 29.46 -50.68 -9.14
N ASN A 129 28.69 -49.59 -9.26
CA ASN A 129 27.61 -49.20 -8.33
C ASN A 129 28.03 -48.80 -6.90
N LYS A 130 28.31 -47.50 -6.74
CA LYS A 130 27.64 -46.73 -5.68
C LYS A 130 27.16 -45.39 -6.22
N LYS A 131 25.88 -45.36 -6.63
CA LYS A 131 25.13 -44.10 -6.72
C LYS A 131 25.15 -43.47 -5.32
N LYS A 132 25.76 -42.29 -5.18
CA LYS A 132 25.37 -41.32 -4.17
C LYS A 132 25.16 -39.98 -4.84
N THR A 133 23.88 -39.60 -4.87
CA THR A 133 23.44 -38.23 -5.13
C THR A 133 24.15 -37.30 -4.14
N VAL A 134 24.94 -36.35 -4.65
CA VAL A 134 25.45 -35.23 -3.86
C VAL A 134 24.72 -34.00 -4.39
N ALA A 135 24.03 -33.29 -3.51
CA ALA A 135 23.06 -32.28 -3.90
C ALA A 135 23.73 -30.90 -4.14
N ALA A 136 23.12 -30.08 -4.99
CA ALA A 136 23.71 -28.86 -5.54
C ALA A 136 23.30 -27.56 -4.79
N TRP A 137 23.48 -27.51 -3.46
CA TRP A 137 22.84 -26.49 -2.59
C TRP A 137 23.78 -25.71 -1.65
N ALA A 138 25.10 -25.91 -1.73
CA ALA A 138 26.06 -24.88 -1.33
C ALA A 138 26.29 -23.93 -2.51
N ALA A 139 26.44 -22.63 -2.26
CA ALA A 139 26.46 -21.57 -3.27
C ALA A 139 27.47 -21.83 -4.41
N SER A 140 26.99 -22.43 -5.50
CA SER A 140 27.86 -22.86 -6.59
C SER A 140 28.61 -21.65 -7.17
N PRO A 141 29.93 -21.74 -7.39
CA PRO A 141 30.70 -20.71 -8.09
C PRO A 141 30.10 -20.31 -9.45
N ASN A 142 29.23 -21.16 -10.02
CA ASN A 142 28.71 -21.12 -11.38
C ASN A 142 27.37 -20.39 -11.59
N HIS A 143 26.93 -19.48 -10.70
CA HIS A 143 25.63 -18.78 -10.84
C HIS A 143 24.42 -19.73 -10.95
N GLY A 144 24.52 -20.94 -10.40
CA GLY A 144 23.50 -21.99 -10.58
C GLY A 144 23.39 -22.53 -12.01
N ILE A 145 24.49 -22.50 -12.77
CA ILE A 145 24.67 -23.23 -14.04
C ILE A 145 25.20 -24.63 -13.73
N VAL A 146 24.54 -25.65 -14.28
CA VAL A 146 24.88 -27.07 -14.03
C VAL A 146 25.70 -27.68 -15.17
N PHE A 147 25.53 -27.21 -16.41
CA PHE A 147 26.14 -27.82 -17.59
C PHE A 147 27.22 -26.93 -18.25
N ASP A 148 28.35 -27.52 -18.65
CA ASP A 148 29.47 -26.78 -19.26
C ASP A 148 29.14 -26.16 -20.63
N ASP A 149 28.20 -26.75 -21.39
CA ASP A 149 27.75 -26.19 -22.67
C ASP A 149 26.84 -24.94 -22.45
N THR A 150 26.16 -24.83 -21.29
CA THR A 150 25.45 -23.60 -20.88
C THR A 150 26.43 -22.44 -20.68
N TRP A 151 27.61 -22.67 -20.10
CA TRP A 151 28.62 -21.62 -19.93
C TRP A 151 29.06 -20.99 -21.25
N LYS A 152 29.27 -21.80 -22.29
CA LYS A 152 29.60 -21.30 -23.65
C LYS A 152 28.50 -20.42 -24.23
N ILE A 153 27.24 -20.69 -23.89
CA ILE A 153 26.09 -19.85 -24.26
C ILE A 153 26.10 -18.52 -23.50
N VAL A 154 26.47 -18.52 -22.21
CA VAL A 154 26.61 -17.31 -21.40
C VAL A 154 27.78 -16.44 -21.87
N ASP A 155 28.94 -17.02 -22.19
CA ASP A 155 30.11 -16.28 -22.70
C ASP A 155 29.82 -15.62 -24.05
N ASP A 156 29.20 -16.35 -24.99
CA ASP A 156 28.75 -15.80 -26.26
C ASP A 156 27.74 -14.65 -26.04
N LEU A 157 26.79 -14.82 -25.13
CA LEU A 157 25.77 -13.81 -24.79
C LEU A 157 26.40 -12.54 -24.20
N GLU A 158 27.36 -12.68 -23.28
CA GLU A 158 28.14 -11.58 -22.72
C GLU A 158 28.86 -10.77 -23.82
N ILE A 159 29.43 -11.45 -24.81
CA ILE A 159 30.06 -10.81 -25.98
C ILE A 159 29.02 -10.05 -26.82
N LEU A 160 27.82 -10.61 -27.03
CA LEU A 160 26.73 -9.93 -27.74
C LEU A 160 26.26 -8.66 -27.01
N ILE A 161 26.04 -8.73 -25.69
CA ILE A 161 25.59 -7.60 -24.88
C ILE A 161 26.66 -6.50 -24.85
N LYS A 162 27.94 -6.86 -24.66
CA LYS A 162 29.06 -5.91 -24.75
C LYS A 162 29.14 -5.21 -26.11
N ARG A 163 28.92 -5.96 -27.21
CA ARG A 163 28.86 -5.40 -28.58
C ARG A 163 27.72 -4.39 -28.71
N LEU A 164 26.50 -4.73 -28.26
CA LEU A 164 25.35 -3.83 -28.27
C LEU A 164 25.62 -2.55 -27.46
N LYS A 165 26.15 -2.69 -26.23
CA LYS A 165 26.48 -1.59 -25.33
C LYS A 165 27.47 -0.61 -25.96
N VAL A 166 28.53 -1.12 -26.59
CA VAL A 166 29.54 -0.28 -27.28
C VAL A 166 28.94 0.47 -28.48
N LYS A 167 28.01 -0.13 -29.23
CA LYS A 167 27.34 0.55 -30.35
C LYS A 167 26.41 1.67 -29.85
N GLN A 168 25.49 1.36 -28.94
CA GLN A 168 24.53 2.36 -28.43
C GLN A 168 25.19 3.48 -27.62
N ALA A 169 26.33 3.23 -26.97
CA ALA A 169 27.12 4.25 -26.29
C ALA A 169 27.76 5.24 -27.27
N LYS A 170 28.25 4.76 -28.42
CA LYS A 170 28.84 5.61 -29.48
C LYS A 170 27.81 6.51 -30.16
N GLU A 171 26.55 6.08 -30.22
CA GLU A 171 25.44 6.89 -30.76
C GLU A 171 24.87 7.91 -29.75
N GLY A 172 25.39 7.96 -28.51
CA GLY A 172 24.88 8.86 -27.47
C GLY A 172 23.47 8.51 -26.96
N LYS A 173 22.99 7.29 -27.25
CA LYS A 173 21.62 6.85 -26.93
C LYS A 173 21.46 6.26 -25.54
N LEU A 174 22.56 5.79 -24.94
CA LEU A 174 22.60 5.31 -23.55
C LEU A 174 22.49 6.51 -22.58
N LYS A 175 21.26 6.83 -22.17
CA LYS A 175 20.99 7.79 -21.10
C LYS A 175 21.05 7.10 -19.74
N GLY A 176 22.04 7.47 -18.94
CA GLY A 176 22.07 7.18 -17.51
C GLY A 176 21.34 8.28 -16.76
N ASP A 177 20.02 8.18 -16.67
CA ASP A 177 19.17 9.15 -16.00
C ASP A 177 19.23 8.93 -14.47
N ASN A 178 19.74 9.93 -13.73
CA ASN A 178 19.51 10.06 -12.29
C ASN A 178 18.09 10.58 -12.08
N VAL A 179 17.09 9.70 -12.19
CA VAL A 179 15.70 10.03 -11.86
C VAL A 179 15.29 9.19 -10.65
N ASP A 180 15.35 9.82 -9.48
CA ASP A 180 14.65 9.35 -8.28
C ASP A 180 13.14 9.48 -8.53
N VAL A 181 12.55 8.47 -9.16
CA VAL A 181 11.10 8.27 -9.11
C VAL A 181 10.79 7.70 -7.74
N TYR A 182 10.38 8.60 -6.83
CA TYR A 182 9.90 8.27 -5.51
C TYR A 182 8.87 7.11 -5.57
N SER A 183 9.15 6.06 -4.81
CA SER A 183 8.36 4.82 -4.68
C SER A 183 8.26 3.88 -5.90
N ASP A 184 9.29 3.80 -6.76
CA ASP A 184 9.37 2.69 -7.73
C ASP A 184 9.75 1.38 -7.02
N ALA A 185 8.82 0.42 -6.90
CA ALA A 185 8.96 -0.75 -6.04
C ALA A 185 9.73 -1.92 -6.70
N GLY A 186 10.90 -1.62 -7.26
CA GLY A 186 11.83 -2.57 -7.90
C GLY A 186 12.66 -3.43 -6.94
N TRP A 187 12.02 -4.15 -6.02
CA TRP A 187 12.68 -4.81 -4.87
C TRP A 187 13.10 -6.28 -5.11
N SER A 188 14.00 -6.53 -6.07
CA SER A 188 14.60 -7.87 -6.29
C SER A 188 16.14 -7.88 -6.32
N ARG A 189 16.81 -6.85 -5.80
CA ARG A 189 18.27 -6.63 -5.96
C ARG A 189 19.14 -6.89 -4.72
N GLU A 190 18.59 -7.11 -3.53
CA GLU A 190 19.34 -6.97 -2.25
C GLU A 190 19.37 -8.20 -1.34
N LEU A 191 19.06 -9.39 -1.85
CA LEU A 191 19.41 -10.67 -1.21
C LEU A 191 20.25 -11.52 -2.16
N GLY A 192 21.33 -10.90 -2.65
CA GLY A 192 22.50 -11.55 -3.20
C GLY A 192 23.76 -10.90 -2.61
N PRO A 193 24.91 -11.59 -2.58
CA PRO A 193 26.15 -11.06 -1.99
C PRO A 193 26.80 -10.02 -2.92
N SER A 194 26.21 -8.83 -2.98
CA SER A 194 26.77 -7.64 -3.61
C SER A 194 26.23 -6.40 -2.92
N THR A 195 26.93 -5.97 -1.88
CA THR A 195 26.89 -4.63 -1.31
C THR A 195 27.02 -3.56 -2.39
N GLU A 196 26.44 -2.39 -2.14
CA GLU A 196 26.71 -1.13 -2.85
C GLU A 196 26.67 -1.17 -4.39
N MET A 197 25.46 -1.16 -4.96
CA MET A 197 25.28 -0.66 -6.33
C MET A 197 24.17 0.39 -6.42
N SER A 198 24.60 1.66 -6.30
CA SER A 198 23.93 2.81 -6.93
C SER A 198 24.08 2.73 -8.46
N GLU A 199 23.58 1.64 -9.06
CA GLU A 199 23.63 1.41 -10.48
C GLU A 199 22.58 2.25 -11.20
N LYS A 200 23.06 3.16 -12.06
CA LYS A 200 22.21 3.92 -12.98
C LYS A 200 21.35 2.97 -13.80
N ARG A 201 20.04 3.24 -13.88
CA ARG A 201 19.12 2.53 -14.77
C ARG A 201 19.68 2.58 -16.20
N ILE A 202 19.89 1.42 -16.80
CA ILE A 202 20.41 1.29 -18.17
C ILE A 202 19.20 1.29 -19.10
N ILE A 203 18.99 2.40 -19.80
CA ILE A 203 17.94 2.52 -20.82
C ILE A 203 18.54 2.15 -22.17
N TRP A 204 18.12 1.00 -22.71
CA TRP A 204 18.50 0.50 -24.03
C TRP A 204 17.60 1.10 -25.13
N ASP A 205 18.18 1.43 -26.28
CA ASP A 205 17.40 1.73 -27.50
C ASP A 205 16.91 0.41 -28.11
N GLU A 206 15.69 -0.01 -27.74
CA GLU A 206 15.03 -1.21 -28.28
C GLU A 206 14.53 -1.02 -29.73
N SER A 207 14.58 0.20 -30.28
CA SER A 207 14.01 0.53 -31.60
C SER A 207 15.02 0.52 -32.75
N GLY A 208 16.33 0.52 -32.43
CA GLY A 208 17.41 0.58 -33.41
C GLY A 208 17.69 -0.73 -34.14
N ASN A 209 18.23 -0.64 -35.36
CA ASN A 209 18.65 -1.79 -36.16
C ASN A 209 19.70 -2.67 -35.43
N ASP A 210 20.56 -2.07 -34.62
CA ASP A 210 21.53 -2.82 -33.80
C ASP A 210 20.87 -3.68 -32.72
N TYR A 211 19.75 -3.22 -32.16
CA TYR A 211 18.96 -4.01 -31.21
C TYR A 211 18.25 -5.16 -31.93
N ALA A 212 17.65 -4.91 -33.10
CA ALA A 212 17.06 -5.97 -33.92
C ALA A 212 18.08 -7.05 -34.33
N GLN A 213 19.32 -6.64 -34.68
CA GLN A 213 20.40 -7.58 -34.96
C GLN A 213 20.86 -8.34 -33.70
N PHE A 214 20.94 -7.68 -32.54
CA PHE A 214 21.20 -8.34 -31.26
C PHE A 214 20.14 -9.39 -30.93
N VAL A 215 18.84 -9.08 -31.06
CA VAL A 215 17.74 -10.03 -30.81
C VAL A 215 17.81 -11.22 -31.78
N LYS A 216 18.22 -11.00 -33.03
CA LYS A 216 18.46 -12.09 -33.99
C LYS A 216 19.62 -13.00 -33.59
N GLU A 217 20.75 -12.43 -33.15
CA GLU A 217 21.92 -13.19 -32.67
C GLU A 217 21.60 -13.93 -31.36
N LEU A 218 20.87 -13.30 -30.43
CA LEU A 218 20.34 -13.91 -29.20
C LEU A 218 19.36 -15.07 -29.50
N GLY A 219 18.55 -14.95 -30.56
CA GLY A 219 17.68 -16.02 -31.03
C GLY A 219 18.45 -17.31 -31.38
N VAL A 220 19.65 -17.20 -31.95
CA VAL A 220 20.53 -18.35 -32.24
C VAL A 220 21.08 -18.97 -30.96
N LEU A 221 21.36 -18.18 -29.93
CA LEU A 221 21.78 -18.71 -28.62
C LEU A 221 20.64 -19.44 -27.90
N ARG A 222 19.41 -18.91 -27.98
CA ARG A 222 18.21 -19.59 -27.45
C ARG A 222 17.94 -20.91 -28.17
N THR A 223 17.99 -20.97 -29.51
CA THR A 223 17.80 -22.23 -30.23
C THR A 223 18.94 -23.22 -29.97
N ARG A 224 20.17 -22.76 -29.69
CA ARG A 224 21.26 -23.63 -29.25
C ARG A 224 21.01 -24.22 -27.86
N ALA A 225 20.42 -23.46 -26.94
CA ALA A 225 19.98 -23.97 -25.63
C ALA A 225 18.80 -24.95 -25.74
N ASP A 226 17.81 -24.67 -26.59
CA ASP A 226 16.68 -25.59 -26.84
C ASP A 226 17.10 -26.89 -27.55
N ALA A 227 18.23 -26.88 -28.28
CA ALA A 227 18.80 -28.04 -28.97
C ALA A 227 19.75 -28.90 -28.11
N SER A 228 19.84 -28.61 -26.81
CA SER A 228 20.60 -29.39 -25.83
C SER A 228 20.15 -30.86 -25.74
N ARG A 229 20.99 -31.72 -25.15
CA ARG A 229 20.80 -33.18 -25.16
C ARG A 229 19.72 -33.65 -24.20
N SER A 230 19.41 -32.86 -23.18
CA SER A 230 18.36 -33.14 -22.20
C SER A 230 17.47 -31.93 -21.94
N ARG A 231 16.26 -32.19 -21.43
CA ARG A 231 15.30 -31.15 -21.02
C ARG A 231 15.82 -30.30 -19.86
N GLU A 232 16.60 -30.91 -18.97
CA GLU A 232 17.27 -30.25 -17.83
C GLU A 232 18.38 -29.30 -18.30
N GLU A 233 19.17 -29.70 -19.29
CA GLU A 233 20.22 -28.89 -19.91
C GLU A 233 19.63 -27.72 -20.71
N ALA A 234 18.52 -27.95 -21.43
CA ALA A 234 17.77 -26.88 -22.08
C ALA A 234 17.17 -25.87 -21.08
N PHE A 235 16.66 -26.37 -19.95
CA PHE A 235 16.15 -25.54 -18.85
C PHE A 235 17.26 -24.70 -18.20
N ASP A 236 18.40 -25.32 -17.88
CA ASP A 236 19.58 -24.63 -17.35
C ASP A 236 20.08 -23.54 -18.31
N GLY A 237 20.16 -23.86 -19.61
CA GLY A 237 20.51 -22.92 -20.68
C GLY A 237 19.57 -21.71 -20.76
N GLN A 238 18.26 -21.93 -20.81
CA GLN A 238 17.28 -20.83 -20.87
C GLN A 238 17.25 -20.01 -19.56
N MET A 239 17.39 -20.67 -18.41
CA MET A 239 17.51 -19.98 -17.12
C MET A 239 18.78 -19.12 -17.05
N ALA A 240 19.91 -19.60 -17.54
CA ALA A 240 21.16 -18.84 -17.58
C ALA A 240 21.07 -17.63 -18.53
N ILE A 241 20.55 -17.81 -19.76
CA ILE A 241 20.29 -16.72 -20.70
C ILE A 241 19.39 -15.65 -20.04
N GLY A 242 18.30 -16.08 -19.40
CA GLY A 242 17.36 -15.19 -18.71
C GLY A 242 18.02 -14.40 -17.58
N ARG A 243 18.85 -15.04 -16.74
CA ARG A 243 19.58 -14.40 -15.64
C ARG A 243 20.51 -13.29 -16.15
N VAL A 244 21.36 -13.59 -17.12
CA VAL A 244 22.31 -12.62 -17.71
C VAL A 244 21.57 -11.43 -18.32
N LEU A 245 20.50 -11.67 -19.08
CA LEU A 245 19.69 -10.59 -19.65
C LEU A 245 19.02 -9.73 -18.57
N TYR A 246 18.58 -10.33 -17.46
CA TYR A 246 17.98 -9.60 -16.34
C TYR A 246 19.01 -8.69 -15.63
N GLU A 247 20.22 -9.21 -15.38
CA GLU A 247 21.33 -8.46 -14.78
C GLU A 247 21.74 -7.24 -15.63
N HIS A 248 21.74 -7.39 -16.97
CA HIS A 248 21.96 -6.27 -17.91
C HIS A 248 20.71 -5.41 -18.18
N GLN A 249 19.62 -5.57 -17.42
CA GLN A 249 18.37 -4.79 -17.50
C GLN A 249 17.62 -4.94 -18.85
N LEU A 250 17.88 -6.01 -19.60
CA LEU A 250 17.18 -6.38 -20.84
C LEU A 250 15.90 -7.19 -20.54
N PHE A 251 15.01 -6.61 -19.73
CA PHE A 251 13.89 -7.33 -19.10
C PHE A 251 12.91 -7.99 -20.08
N ARG A 252 12.68 -7.40 -21.27
CA ARG A 252 11.84 -8.02 -22.31
C ARG A 252 12.42 -9.33 -22.82
N GLU A 253 13.72 -9.37 -23.05
CA GLU A 253 14.42 -10.56 -23.55
C GLU A 253 14.62 -11.59 -22.44
N ALA A 254 14.90 -11.15 -21.21
CA ALA A 254 14.92 -12.03 -20.05
C ALA A 254 13.59 -12.78 -19.87
N LEU A 255 12.46 -12.07 -20.01
CA LEU A 255 11.11 -12.64 -19.92
C LEU A 255 10.86 -13.77 -20.94
N VAL A 256 11.35 -13.63 -22.18
CA VAL A 256 11.19 -14.68 -23.21
C VAL A 256 11.88 -15.98 -22.78
N SER A 257 13.11 -15.89 -22.28
CA SER A 257 13.85 -17.08 -21.82
C SER A 257 13.31 -17.64 -20.50
N PHE A 258 12.82 -16.81 -19.57
CA PHE A 258 12.15 -17.32 -18.37
C PHE A 258 10.81 -18.01 -18.69
N LYS A 259 9.98 -17.46 -19.59
CA LYS A 259 8.75 -18.15 -20.04
C LYS A 259 9.07 -19.48 -20.71
N ARG A 260 10.13 -19.54 -21.52
CA ARG A 260 10.60 -20.80 -22.10
C ARG A 260 11.08 -21.80 -21.03
N ALA A 261 11.72 -21.31 -19.96
CA ALA A 261 12.06 -22.14 -18.80
C ALA A 261 10.82 -22.64 -18.04
N CYS A 262 9.75 -21.85 -17.89
CA CYS A 262 8.45 -22.32 -17.36
C CYS A 262 7.87 -23.46 -18.19
N GLU A 263 7.87 -23.36 -19.54
CA GLU A 263 7.42 -24.44 -20.43
C GLU A 263 8.26 -25.73 -20.25
N LEU A 264 9.57 -25.56 -20.06
CA LEU A 264 10.50 -26.66 -19.84
C LEU A 264 10.33 -27.29 -18.46
N GLN A 265 10.03 -26.54 -17.39
CA GLN A 265 9.80 -27.11 -16.06
C GLN A 265 8.70 -26.34 -15.29
N PRO A 266 7.40 -26.65 -15.51
CA PRO A 266 6.29 -25.88 -14.93
C PRO A 266 6.17 -25.96 -13.41
N THR A 267 6.78 -26.95 -12.77
CA THR A 267 6.80 -27.11 -11.31
C THR A 267 8.02 -26.46 -10.65
N ASP A 268 8.89 -25.79 -11.42
CA ASP A 268 9.98 -25.00 -10.84
C ASP A 268 9.50 -23.58 -10.54
N ILE A 269 9.65 -23.17 -9.29
CA ILE A 269 9.24 -21.86 -8.78
C ILE A 269 10.08 -20.72 -9.39
N ARG A 270 11.36 -20.99 -9.68
CA ARG A 270 12.37 -19.99 -10.06
C ARG A 270 12.07 -19.28 -11.40
N PRO A 271 11.70 -19.96 -12.50
CA PRO A 271 11.37 -19.29 -13.76
C PRO A 271 10.10 -18.43 -13.64
N HIS A 272 9.06 -18.90 -12.95
CA HIS A 272 7.83 -18.12 -12.72
C HIS A 272 8.09 -16.86 -11.88
N PHE A 273 8.80 -17.00 -10.75
CA PHE A 273 9.21 -15.86 -9.93
C PHE A 273 10.03 -14.82 -10.73
N ARG A 274 10.98 -15.28 -11.56
CA ARG A 274 11.78 -14.37 -12.41
C ARG A 274 10.98 -13.76 -13.56
N ALA A 275 10.04 -14.48 -14.16
CA ALA A 275 9.11 -13.95 -15.15
C ALA A 275 8.19 -12.88 -14.56
N GLY A 276 7.67 -13.10 -13.35
CA GLY A 276 6.93 -12.10 -12.57
C GLY A 276 7.74 -10.84 -12.32
N ASN A 277 9.00 -10.97 -11.89
CA ASN A 277 9.91 -9.84 -11.71
C ASN A 277 10.16 -9.05 -13.02
N CYS A 278 10.30 -9.74 -14.15
CA CYS A 278 10.39 -9.08 -15.46
C CYS A 278 9.11 -8.32 -15.82
N ASN A 279 7.93 -8.94 -15.68
CA ASN A 279 6.66 -8.29 -15.96
C ASN A 279 6.45 -7.06 -15.07
N TYR A 280 6.81 -7.14 -13.79
CA TYR A 280 6.70 -6.02 -12.86
C TYR A 280 7.52 -4.81 -13.33
N VAL A 281 8.80 -5.00 -13.64
CA VAL A 281 9.70 -3.90 -14.09
C VAL A 281 9.28 -3.34 -15.46
N LEU A 282 8.58 -4.14 -16.29
CA LEU A 282 7.96 -3.69 -17.54
C LEU A 282 6.62 -2.94 -17.34
N GLY A 283 6.19 -2.69 -16.10
CA GLY A 283 4.92 -2.02 -15.76
C GLY A 283 3.68 -2.90 -15.96
N LYS A 284 3.86 -4.22 -16.13
CA LYS A 284 2.80 -5.20 -16.38
C LYS A 284 2.35 -5.85 -15.07
N HIS A 285 1.78 -5.05 -14.17
CA HIS A 285 1.44 -5.50 -12.81
C HIS A 285 0.45 -6.68 -12.79
N LYS A 286 -0.50 -6.73 -13.72
CA LYS A 286 -1.44 -7.85 -13.86
C LYS A 286 -0.71 -9.16 -14.21
N GLU A 287 0.10 -9.15 -15.26
CA GLU A 287 0.87 -10.32 -15.70
C GLU A 287 1.96 -10.70 -14.68
N ALA A 288 2.50 -9.74 -13.92
CA ALA A 288 3.43 -10.01 -12.82
C ALA A 288 2.74 -10.80 -11.70
N LYS A 289 1.58 -10.31 -11.24
CA LYS A 289 0.72 -10.98 -10.25
C LYS A 289 0.34 -12.40 -10.69
N GLU A 290 -0.02 -12.59 -11.96
CA GLU A 290 -0.37 -13.90 -12.52
C GLU A 290 0.83 -14.88 -12.49
N GLU A 291 2.04 -14.46 -12.87
CA GLU A 291 3.25 -15.30 -12.76
C GLU A 291 3.65 -15.57 -11.30
N PHE A 292 3.45 -14.64 -10.36
CA PHE A 292 3.72 -14.89 -8.95
C PHE A 292 2.74 -15.86 -8.31
N LEU A 293 1.47 -15.86 -8.73
CA LEU A 293 0.51 -16.90 -8.31
C LEU A 293 0.93 -18.28 -8.84
N LEU A 294 1.33 -18.38 -10.10
CA LEU A 294 1.90 -19.63 -10.66
C LEU A 294 3.17 -20.07 -9.91
N ALA A 295 3.99 -19.14 -9.42
CA ALA A 295 5.16 -19.47 -8.59
C ALA A 295 4.77 -20.04 -7.22
N LEU A 296 3.64 -19.63 -6.63
CA LEU A 296 3.10 -20.22 -5.40
C LEU A 296 2.46 -21.60 -5.67
N ASP A 297 1.64 -21.73 -6.72
CA ASP A 297 1.06 -23.01 -7.14
C ASP A 297 2.15 -24.06 -7.41
N ALA A 298 3.23 -23.65 -8.09
CA ALA A 298 4.40 -24.50 -8.32
C ALA A 298 5.11 -24.92 -7.02
N ALA A 299 5.03 -24.11 -5.96
CA ALA A 299 5.64 -24.44 -4.67
C ALA A 299 4.85 -25.46 -3.86
N GLU A 300 3.51 -25.38 -3.90
CA GLU A 300 2.66 -26.41 -3.29
C GLU A 300 2.89 -27.79 -3.93
N ILE A 301 3.17 -27.83 -5.25
CA ILE A 301 3.43 -29.05 -6.00
C ILE A 301 4.88 -29.53 -5.85
N GLY A 302 5.85 -28.62 -5.90
CA GLY A 302 7.29 -28.92 -5.89
C GLY A 302 7.88 -29.23 -4.52
N GLY A 303 7.15 -28.95 -3.44
CA GLY A 303 7.60 -29.12 -2.07
C GLY A 303 8.69 -28.12 -1.65
N ASN A 304 9.32 -28.38 -0.51
CA ASN A 304 10.15 -27.39 0.19
C ASN A 304 11.47 -26.99 -0.52
N GLN A 305 11.78 -27.51 -1.71
CA GLN A 305 13.07 -27.33 -2.39
C GLN A 305 13.46 -25.86 -2.63
N TRP A 306 12.48 -24.96 -2.76
CA TRP A 306 12.72 -23.52 -2.88
C TRP A 306 11.92 -22.68 -1.88
N ALA A 307 11.61 -23.24 -0.70
CA ALA A 307 10.81 -22.58 0.34
C ALA A 307 11.39 -21.20 0.75
N TYR A 308 12.72 -21.03 0.68
CA TYR A 308 13.39 -19.76 0.95
C TYR A 308 13.00 -18.60 0.01
N LEU A 309 12.41 -18.89 -1.16
CA LEU A 309 11.90 -17.87 -2.08
C LEU A 309 10.47 -17.41 -1.71
N LEU A 310 9.71 -18.17 -0.91
CA LEU A 310 8.32 -17.87 -0.61
C LEU A 310 8.11 -16.48 0.02
N PRO A 311 8.90 -16.01 1.00
CA PRO A 311 8.76 -14.65 1.53
C PRO A 311 8.88 -13.58 0.43
N GLN A 312 9.84 -13.74 -0.49
CA GLN A 312 10.08 -12.79 -1.57
C GLN A 312 9.01 -12.87 -2.67
N ILE A 313 8.45 -14.06 -2.94
CA ILE A 313 7.32 -14.23 -3.86
C ILE A 313 6.09 -13.51 -3.30
N HIS A 314 5.77 -13.71 -2.01
CA HIS A 314 4.68 -13.00 -1.36
C HIS A 314 4.90 -11.48 -1.33
N VAL A 315 6.11 -10.98 -1.05
CA VAL A 315 6.43 -9.54 -1.17
C VAL A 315 6.18 -9.03 -2.59
N ASN A 316 6.69 -9.70 -3.62
CA ASN A 316 6.57 -9.21 -5.01
C ASN A 316 5.14 -9.36 -5.57
N LEU A 317 4.39 -10.35 -5.09
CA LEU A 317 2.94 -10.48 -5.32
C LEU A 317 2.18 -9.35 -4.64
N GLY A 318 2.50 -9.01 -3.38
CA GLY A 318 1.93 -7.86 -2.67
C GLY A 318 2.17 -6.54 -3.40
N ILE A 319 3.39 -6.29 -3.85
CA ILE A 319 3.75 -5.10 -4.64
C ILE A 319 2.95 -5.06 -5.97
N SER A 320 2.79 -6.21 -6.64
CA SER A 320 2.02 -6.30 -7.88
C SER A 320 0.51 -6.11 -7.66
N LEU A 321 -0.01 -6.53 -6.50
CA LEU A 321 -1.38 -6.28 -6.07
C LEU A 321 -1.60 -4.79 -5.76
N GLU A 322 -0.65 -4.09 -5.12
CA GLU A 322 -0.72 -2.63 -4.94
C GLU A 322 -0.69 -1.88 -6.28
N GLY A 323 0.09 -2.34 -7.27
CA GLY A 323 0.06 -1.81 -8.64
C GLY A 323 -1.30 -2.00 -9.36
N GLU A 324 -2.04 -3.05 -9.00
CA GLU A 324 -3.44 -3.23 -9.42
C GLU A 324 -4.42 -2.43 -8.53
N GLY A 325 -4.01 -1.88 -7.39
CA GLY A 325 -4.84 -1.18 -6.40
C GLY A 325 -5.52 -2.09 -5.36
N MET A 326 -5.09 -3.36 -5.27
CA MET A 326 -5.61 -4.41 -4.40
C MET A 326 -4.84 -4.46 -3.07
N VAL A 327 -5.02 -3.45 -2.22
CA VAL A 327 -4.17 -3.20 -1.05
C VAL A 327 -4.52 -4.09 0.15
N LEU A 328 -5.78 -4.49 0.33
CA LEU A 328 -6.14 -5.48 1.36
C LEU A 328 -5.50 -6.84 1.03
N SER A 329 -5.50 -7.21 -0.25
CA SER A 329 -4.83 -8.41 -0.77
C SER A 329 -3.31 -8.34 -0.64
N ALA A 330 -2.72 -7.16 -0.81
CA ALA A 330 -1.31 -6.92 -0.55
C ALA A 330 -0.95 -7.06 0.94
N CYS A 331 -1.79 -6.53 1.84
CA CYS A 331 -1.61 -6.70 3.29
C CYS A 331 -1.59 -8.17 3.73
N GLU A 332 -2.42 -9.05 3.14
CA GLU A 332 -2.33 -10.49 3.43
C GLU A 332 -1.00 -11.07 2.97
N ASN A 333 -0.54 -10.77 1.75
CA ASN A 333 0.74 -11.28 1.25
C ASN A 333 1.97 -10.76 2.02
N TYR A 334 2.03 -9.47 2.36
CA TYR A 334 3.11 -8.94 3.19
C TYR A 334 3.12 -9.56 4.60
N ARG A 335 1.95 -9.93 5.14
CA ARG A 335 1.83 -10.67 6.41
C ARG A 335 2.33 -12.10 6.28
N GLU A 336 1.96 -12.84 5.23
CA GLU A 336 2.49 -14.20 5.01
C GLU A 336 4.01 -14.17 4.83
N ALA A 337 4.57 -13.18 4.11
CA ALA A 337 6.01 -13.01 4.01
C ALA A 337 6.71 -12.78 5.36
N ALA A 338 6.11 -11.98 6.25
CA ALA A 338 6.62 -11.75 7.61
C ALA A 338 6.44 -12.99 8.52
N ILE A 339 5.40 -13.81 8.32
CA ILE A 339 5.23 -15.08 9.04
C ILE A 339 6.29 -16.10 8.62
N LEU A 340 6.54 -16.21 7.31
CA LEU A 340 7.54 -17.13 6.73
C LEU A 340 8.97 -16.71 7.05
N CYS A 341 9.22 -15.41 7.26
CA CYS A 341 10.52 -14.88 7.66
C CYS A 341 10.35 -13.70 8.64
N PRO A 342 10.29 -13.97 9.97
CA PRO A 342 10.06 -12.92 10.97
C PRO A 342 11.13 -11.83 11.02
N THR A 343 12.34 -12.09 10.55
CA THR A 343 13.42 -11.09 10.46
C THR A 343 13.32 -10.20 9.21
N HIS A 344 12.32 -10.40 8.36
CA HIS A 344 12.16 -9.69 7.09
C HIS A 344 11.57 -8.28 7.28
N PHE A 345 12.34 -7.38 7.90
CA PHE A 345 11.98 -5.99 8.20
C PHE A 345 11.34 -5.21 7.03
N ARG A 346 11.71 -5.51 5.78
CA ARG A 346 11.08 -4.94 4.57
C ARG A 346 9.62 -5.34 4.38
N ALA A 347 9.25 -6.59 4.70
CA ALA A 347 7.90 -7.09 4.56
C ALA A 347 7.00 -6.47 5.64
N LEU A 348 7.53 -6.32 6.86
CA LEU A 348 6.88 -5.59 7.95
C LEU A 348 6.68 -4.09 7.62
N LYS A 349 7.67 -3.43 7.02
CA LYS A 349 7.54 -2.04 6.53
C LYS A 349 6.48 -1.91 5.44
N LEU A 350 6.49 -2.79 4.45
CA LEU A 350 5.49 -2.81 3.36
C LEU A 350 4.08 -3.13 3.89
N LEU A 351 3.95 -4.08 4.83
CA LEU A 351 2.73 -4.37 5.56
C LEU A 351 2.21 -3.12 6.28
N GLY A 352 3.07 -2.41 6.99
CA GLY A 352 2.75 -1.16 7.66
C GLY A 352 2.23 -0.08 6.71
N SER A 353 2.95 0.17 5.61
CA SER A 353 2.55 1.09 4.54
C SER A 353 1.19 0.71 3.93
N ALA A 354 0.96 -0.57 3.63
CA ALA A 354 -0.28 -1.06 3.06
C ALA A 354 -1.46 -0.94 4.05
N LEU A 355 -1.24 -1.26 5.34
CA LEU A 355 -2.22 -1.09 6.42
C LEU A 355 -2.61 0.38 6.61
N PHE A 356 -1.65 1.30 6.58
CA PHE A 356 -1.91 2.74 6.54
C PHE A 356 -2.73 3.14 5.29
N GLY A 357 -2.40 2.53 4.15
CA GLY A 357 -3.10 2.67 2.88
C GLY A 357 -4.58 2.25 2.91
N VAL A 358 -4.96 1.30 3.78
CA VAL A 358 -6.37 0.86 3.99
C VAL A 358 -7.03 1.43 5.26
N GLY A 359 -6.32 2.27 6.01
CA GLY A 359 -6.84 2.96 7.21
C GLY A 359 -6.72 2.17 8.53
N GLU A 360 -6.01 1.05 8.55
CA GLU A 360 -5.82 0.20 9.72
C GLU A 360 -4.62 0.71 10.57
N TYR A 361 -4.68 1.98 11.00
CA TYR A 361 -3.52 2.73 11.51
C TYR A 361 -2.81 2.10 12.73
N ARG A 362 -3.56 1.49 13.67
CA ARG A 362 -2.98 0.78 14.82
C ARG A 362 -2.26 -0.52 14.46
N ALA A 363 -2.68 -1.16 13.37
CA ALA A 363 -1.98 -2.34 12.85
C ALA A 363 -0.73 -1.92 12.07
N ALA A 364 -0.80 -0.78 11.37
CA ALA A 364 0.34 -0.16 10.71
C ALA A 364 1.45 0.23 11.70
N GLU A 365 1.09 0.92 12.79
CA GLU A 365 2.02 1.29 13.89
C GLU A 365 2.85 0.08 14.35
N LYS A 366 2.20 -1.02 14.75
CA LYS A 366 2.87 -2.24 15.22
C LYS A 366 3.85 -2.83 14.21
N ALA A 367 3.42 -2.97 12.95
CA ALA A 367 4.27 -3.53 11.89
C ALA A 367 5.49 -2.63 11.59
N LEU A 368 5.34 -1.32 11.72
CA LEU A 368 6.42 -0.35 11.51
C LEU A 368 7.38 -0.29 12.70
N GLU A 369 6.88 -0.36 13.94
CA GLU A 369 7.71 -0.48 15.14
C GLU A 369 8.53 -1.78 15.11
N GLU A 370 7.97 -2.90 14.65
CA GLU A 370 8.69 -4.17 14.47
C GLU A 370 9.75 -4.07 13.36
N ALA A 371 9.44 -3.42 12.23
CA ALA A 371 10.41 -3.15 11.17
C ALA A 371 11.59 -2.26 11.65
N ILE A 372 11.31 -1.25 12.47
CA ILE A 372 12.31 -0.36 13.07
C ILE A 372 13.12 -1.08 14.15
N PHE A 373 12.51 -1.98 14.93
CA PHE A 373 13.21 -2.80 15.92
C PHE A 373 14.26 -3.71 15.24
N LEU A 374 13.90 -4.33 14.11
CA LEU A 374 14.81 -5.14 13.30
C LEU A 374 15.85 -4.31 12.53
N LYS A 375 15.52 -3.09 12.12
CA LYS A 375 16.43 -2.18 11.41
C LYS A 375 16.24 -0.71 11.87
N SER A 376 16.98 -0.32 12.89
CA SER A 376 16.85 0.99 13.55
C SER A 376 17.30 2.19 12.73
N ASP A 377 18.01 1.98 11.62
CA ASP A 377 18.44 3.00 10.67
C ASP A 377 17.50 3.10 9.44
N TYR A 378 16.34 2.43 9.46
CA TYR A 378 15.42 2.40 8.31
C TYR A 378 14.56 3.67 8.21
N ALA A 379 15.14 4.71 7.60
CA ALA A 379 14.51 6.04 7.46
C ALA A 379 13.09 6.00 6.85
N ASP A 380 12.84 5.16 5.85
CA ASP A 380 11.52 5.04 5.21
C ASP A 380 10.46 4.49 6.20
N ALA A 381 10.84 3.57 7.11
CA ALA A 381 9.92 3.03 8.12
C ALA A 381 9.58 4.06 9.20
N HIS A 382 10.54 4.90 9.60
CA HIS A 382 10.27 6.06 10.47
C HIS A 382 9.32 7.08 9.81
N CYS A 383 9.46 7.32 8.50
CA CYS A 383 8.54 8.17 7.74
C CYS A 383 7.11 7.61 7.70
N ASP A 384 6.97 6.31 7.44
CA ASP A 384 5.66 5.65 7.43
C ASP A 384 5.04 5.62 8.84
N LEU A 385 5.85 5.40 9.89
CA LEU A 385 5.39 5.41 11.28
C LEU A 385 4.89 6.80 11.69
N GLY A 386 5.65 7.86 11.37
CA GLY A 386 5.20 9.24 11.58
C GLY A 386 3.89 9.55 10.88
N SER A 387 3.67 8.98 9.69
CA SER A 387 2.42 9.14 8.93
C SER A 387 1.24 8.42 9.62
N ALA A 388 1.44 7.20 10.10
CA ALA A 388 0.43 6.45 10.86
C ALA A 388 0.06 7.13 12.19
N LEU A 389 1.06 7.64 12.92
CA LEU A 389 0.86 8.37 14.18
C LEU A 389 0.04 9.65 13.98
N HIS A 390 0.38 10.45 12.96
CA HIS A 390 -0.38 11.65 12.62
C HIS A 390 -1.84 11.32 12.25
N ALA A 391 -2.10 10.25 11.50
CA ALA A 391 -3.46 9.81 11.19
C ALA A 391 -4.28 9.37 12.42
N MET A 392 -3.61 9.00 13.53
CA MET A 392 -4.23 8.73 14.83
C MET A 392 -4.34 9.98 15.73
N GLY A 393 -3.82 11.13 15.29
CA GLY A 393 -3.77 12.38 16.06
C GLY A 393 -2.60 12.48 17.04
N GLU A 394 -1.59 11.61 16.94
CA GLU A 394 -0.42 11.57 17.82
C GLU A 394 0.73 12.45 17.27
N ASP A 395 0.40 13.72 17.00
CA ASP A 395 1.23 14.67 16.25
C ASP A 395 2.63 14.89 16.84
N GLU A 396 2.79 14.95 18.18
CA GLU A 396 4.11 15.06 18.81
C GLU A 396 5.00 13.84 18.60
N ARG A 397 4.46 12.62 18.56
CA ARG A 397 5.23 11.41 18.20
C ARG A 397 5.55 11.42 16.71
N ALA A 398 4.57 11.81 15.87
CA ALA A 398 4.76 11.92 14.43
C ALA A 398 5.92 12.86 14.04
N ILE A 399 6.02 14.03 14.68
CA ILE A 399 7.16 14.96 14.47
C ILE A 399 8.50 14.30 14.80
N GLN A 400 8.58 13.51 15.87
CA GLN A 400 9.82 12.85 16.27
C GLN A 400 10.24 11.79 15.24
N GLU A 401 9.30 10.97 14.75
CA GLU A 401 9.61 9.95 13.75
C GLU A 401 9.95 10.55 12.38
N PHE A 402 9.25 11.60 11.94
CA PHE A 402 9.66 12.35 10.73
C PHE A 402 11.04 12.98 10.88
N GLN A 403 11.37 13.54 12.06
CA GLN A 403 12.69 14.11 12.30
C GLN A 403 13.78 13.02 12.28
N LYS A 404 13.56 11.85 12.90
CA LYS A 404 14.47 10.70 12.81
C LYS A 404 14.70 10.25 11.36
N ALA A 405 13.63 10.15 10.55
CA ALA A 405 13.75 9.81 9.12
C ALA A 405 14.61 10.84 8.35
N ILE A 406 14.49 12.13 8.70
CA ILE A 406 15.28 13.23 8.14
C ILE A 406 16.73 13.20 8.65
N ASP A 407 16.97 12.84 9.92
CA ASP A 407 18.32 12.79 10.50
C ASP A 407 19.11 11.59 9.94
N LEU A 408 18.45 10.45 9.73
CA LEU A 408 19.00 9.28 9.02
C LEU A 408 19.24 9.55 7.53
N LYS A 409 18.41 10.38 6.89
CA LYS A 409 18.47 10.70 5.45
C LYS A 409 18.07 12.16 5.22
N THR A 410 19.03 13.09 5.26
CA THR A 410 18.82 14.55 5.21
C THR A 410 17.98 15.05 4.02
N GLY A 411 18.01 14.31 2.91
CA GLY A 411 17.25 14.56 1.68
C GLY A 411 15.96 13.72 1.52
N HIS A 412 15.44 13.09 2.57
CA HIS A 412 14.22 12.27 2.49
C HIS A 412 12.98 13.13 2.20
N VAL A 413 12.60 13.22 0.93
CA VAL A 413 11.52 14.12 0.49
C VAL A 413 10.17 13.80 1.12
N ASP A 414 9.78 12.54 1.24
CA ASP A 414 8.46 12.23 1.83
C ASP A 414 8.37 12.62 3.31
N ALA A 415 9.40 12.33 4.12
CA ALA A 415 9.46 12.78 5.51
C ALA A 415 9.44 14.32 5.62
N LEU A 416 10.19 15.03 4.76
CA LEU A 416 10.16 16.49 4.70
C LEU A 416 8.78 17.03 4.28
N TYR A 417 8.15 16.42 3.28
CA TYR A 417 6.86 16.84 2.75
C TYR A 417 5.73 16.59 3.76
N ASN A 418 5.73 15.42 4.41
CA ASN A 418 4.74 15.02 5.41
C ASN A 418 4.89 15.84 6.70
N LEU A 419 6.12 16.08 7.18
CA LEU A 419 6.39 17.01 8.29
C LEU A 419 5.96 18.45 7.95
N GLY A 420 6.16 18.87 6.69
CA GLY A 420 5.62 20.13 6.17
C GLY A 420 4.09 20.19 6.20
N GLY A 421 3.41 19.08 5.90
CA GLY A 421 1.96 18.91 6.01
C GLY A 421 1.48 19.01 7.46
N LEU A 422 2.07 18.22 8.36
CA LEU A 422 1.77 18.25 9.79
C LEU A 422 1.97 19.66 10.39
N TYR A 423 3.02 20.37 10.01
CA TYR A 423 3.19 21.77 10.42
C TYR A 423 2.14 22.74 9.82
N MET A 424 1.51 22.44 8.68
CA MET A 424 0.36 23.22 8.19
C MET A 424 -0.87 23.02 9.07
N ASP A 425 -1.15 21.77 9.45
CA ASP A 425 -2.34 21.41 10.22
C ASP A 425 -2.24 21.92 11.68
N MET A 426 -1.04 21.92 12.26
CA MET A 426 -0.73 22.61 13.51
C MET A 426 -0.65 24.15 13.40
N ALA A 427 -0.96 24.75 12.24
CA ALA A 427 -0.81 26.18 11.94
C ALA A 427 0.61 26.77 12.16
N ARG A 428 1.64 25.93 12.16
CA ARG A 428 3.08 26.29 12.28
C ARG A 428 3.66 26.67 10.92
N TYR A 429 3.01 27.62 10.25
CA TYR A 429 3.19 27.94 8.84
C TYR A 429 4.64 28.23 8.40
N GLN A 430 5.45 28.89 9.23
CA GLN A 430 6.85 29.15 8.87
C GLN A 430 7.66 27.86 8.70
N ARG A 431 7.56 26.94 9.67
CA ARG A 431 8.24 25.63 9.64
C ARG A 431 7.76 24.77 8.47
N ALA A 432 6.46 24.83 8.15
CA ALA A 432 5.93 24.19 6.95
C ALA A 432 6.61 24.74 5.68
N SER A 433 6.74 26.07 5.54
CA SER A 433 7.39 26.69 4.39
C SER A 433 8.88 26.32 4.26
N GLU A 434 9.58 26.14 5.39
CA GLU A 434 10.97 25.68 5.45
C GLU A 434 11.09 24.23 4.96
N MET A 435 10.24 23.32 5.45
CA MET A 435 10.26 21.92 5.05
C MET A 435 9.96 21.76 3.55
N TYR A 436 8.95 22.47 3.01
CA TYR A 436 8.71 22.46 1.56
C TYR A 436 9.85 23.09 0.77
N THR A 437 10.57 24.08 1.32
CA THR A 437 11.79 24.62 0.69
C THR A 437 12.91 23.58 0.65
N ARG A 438 13.07 22.75 1.70
CA ARG A 438 13.99 21.60 1.68
C ARG A 438 13.59 20.55 0.64
N VAL A 439 12.30 20.22 0.52
CA VAL A 439 11.79 19.34 -0.57
C VAL A 439 12.19 19.89 -1.95
N LEU A 440 12.04 21.19 -2.18
CA LEU A 440 12.38 21.84 -3.45
C LEU A 440 13.90 21.91 -3.69
N SER A 441 14.73 21.84 -2.65
CA SER A 441 16.19 21.76 -2.82
C SER A 441 16.65 20.39 -3.36
N VAL A 442 15.92 19.32 -3.04
CA VAL A 442 16.15 17.96 -3.57
C VAL A 442 15.40 17.76 -4.90
N CYS A 443 14.16 18.24 -4.99
CA CYS A 443 13.28 18.08 -6.16
C CYS A 443 12.77 19.45 -6.67
N PRO A 444 13.58 20.23 -7.44
CA PRO A 444 13.23 21.59 -7.86
C PRO A 444 11.94 21.72 -8.69
N ASN A 445 11.52 20.63 -9.36
CA ASN A 445 10.31 20.59 -10.19
C ASN A 445 9.06 20.06 -9.45
N ASN A 446 9.11 19.89 -8.12
CA ASN A 446 7.96 19.43 -7.34
C ASN A 446 6.92 20.56 -7.15
N TRP A 447 6.00 20.67 -8.12
CA TRP A 447 4.95 21.68 -8.12
C TRP A 447 3.99 21.60 -6.91
N ARG A 448 3.82 20.42 -6.30
CA ARG A 448 2.98 20.25 -5.10
C ARG A 448 3.65 20.87 -3.88
N ALA A 449 4.94 20.60 -3.68
CA ALA A 449 5.73 21.25 -2.63
C ALA A 449 5.77 22.78 -2.84
N GLN A 450 5.91 23.23 -4.09
CA GLN A 450 5.87 24.66 -4.45
C GLN A 450 4.51 25.31 -4.14
N LEU A 451 3.40 24.61 -4.41
CA LEU A 451 2.05 25.06 -4.04
C LEU A 451 1.88 25.11 -2.53
N ASN A 452 2.22 24.04 -1.81
CA ASN A 452 2.04 23.97 -0.35
C ASN A 452 2.93 24.99 0.38
N LYS A 453 4.14 25.24 -0.12
CA LYS A 453 4.98 26.38 0.30
C LYS A 453 4.23 27.70 0.15
N ALA A 454 3.54 27.93 -0.96
CA ALA A 454 2.77 29.15 -1.17
C ALA A 454 1.57 29.26 -0.21
N VAL A 455 0.89 28.15 0.10
CA VAL A 455 -0.20 28.12 1.09
C VAL A 455 0.34 28.37 2.51
N ALA A 456 1.50 27.80 2.84
CA ALA A 456 2.20 28.05 4.10
C ALA A 456 2.55 29.54 4.26
N LEU A 457 3.23 30.13 3.28
CA LEU A 457 3.56 31.56 3.28
C LEU A 457 2.31 32.45 3.38
N PHE A 458 1.18 32.04 2.78
CA PHE A 458 -0.08 32.77 2.93
C PHE A 458 -0.64 32.69 4.36
N GLY A 459 -0.57 31.51 5.01
CA GLY A 459 -0.93 31.34 6.42
C GLY A 459 -0.04 32.14 7.38
N ALA A 460 1.26 32.23 7.09
CA ALA A 460 2.21 33.08 7.82
C ALA A 460 1.98 34.60 7.60
N GLY A 461 1.13 34.99 6.66
CA GLY A 461 0.86 36.39 6.30
C GLY A 461 1.78 36.96 5.22
N GLU A 462 2.79 36.22 4.77
CA GLU A 462 3.78 36.57 3.74
C GLU A 462 3.16 36.55 2.31
N SER A 463 2.17 37.40 2.11
CA SER A 463 1.28 37.39 0.94
C SER A 463 1.99 37.62 -0.41
N ASP A 464 3.12 38.34 -0.43
CA ASP A 464 3.85 38.61 -1.68
C ASP A 464 4.80 37.47 -2.06
N ASP A 465 5.37 36.76 -1.09
CA ASP A 465 6.19 35.56 -1.33
C ASP A 465 5.32 34.34 -1.65
N ALA A 466 4.17 34.18 -1.00
CA ALA A 466 3.12 33.24 -1.42
C ALA A 466 2.74 33.43 -2.90
N LYS A 467 2.63 34.69 -3.35
CA LYS A 467 2.30 35.06 -4.73
C LYS A 467 3.47 34.85 -5.72
N LYS A 468 4.72 34.90 -5.29
CA LYS A 468 5.88 34.44 -6.08
C LYS A 468 5.82 32.91 -6.23
N ALA A 469 5.64 32.21 -5.12
CA ALA A 469 5.62 30.75 -5.09
C ALA A 469 4.48 30.15 -5.94
N LEU A 470 3.27 30.73 -5.89
CA LEU A 470 2.16 30.35 -6.78
C LEU A 470 2.47 30.57 -8.27
N LYS A 471 3.18 31.64 -8.63
CA LYS A 471 3.59 31.87 -10.03
C LYS A 471 4.61 30.82 -10.49
N GLU A 472 5.49 30.37 -9.62
CA GLU A 472 6.45 29.31 -9.90
C GLU A 472 5.74 27.96 -10.08
N ALA A 473 4.81 27.59 -9.19
CA ALA A 473 3.96 26.42 -9.39
C ALA A 473 3.16 26.50 -10.71
N PHE A 474 2.62 27.68 -11.04
CA PHE A 474 1.92 27.90 -12.31
C PHE A 474 2.85 27.77 -13.53
N LYS A 475 4.10 28.26 -13.47
CA LYS A 475 5.10 28.04 -14.52
C LYS A 475 5.42 26.54 -14.72
N MET A 476 5.43 25.75 -13.65
CA MET A 476 5.70 24.31 -13.70
C MET A 476 4.57 23.51 -14.36
N THR A 477 3.30 23.89 -14.18
CA THR A 477 2.16 23.04 -14.60
C THR A 477 1.13 23.68 -15.53
N ASN A 478 1.15 25.00 -15.71
CA ASN A 478 0.14 25.77 -16.46
C ASN A 478 -1.33 25.44 -16.09
N ARG A 479 -1.60 25.16 -14.80
CA ARG A 479 -2.92 24.72 -14.29
C ARG A 479 -3.88 25.89 -14.06
N VAL A 480 -5.15 25.72 -14.43
CA VAL A 480 -6.19 26.76 -14.31
C VAL A 480 -6.46 27.09 -12.84
N GLU A 481 -6.44 26.09 -11.97
CA GLU A 481 -6.67 26.25 -10.52
C GLU A 481 -5.64 27.19 -9.87
N LEU A 482 -4.38 27.13 -10.32
CA LEU A 482 -3.29 28.01 -9.87
C LEU A 482 -3.45 29.42 -10.44
N HIS A 483 -3.89 29.56 -11.69
CA HIS A 483 -4.22 30.86 -12.27
C HIS A 483 -5.35 31.55 -11.49
N ASP A 484 -6.40 30.81 -11.15
CA ASP A 484 -7.56 31.34 -10.43
C ASP A 484 -7.21 31.69 -8.98
N ALA A 485 -6.35 30.90 -8.31
CA ALA A 485 -5.79 31.26 -7.01
C ALA A 485 -5.00 32.58 -7.06
N ILE A 486 -4.15 32.77 -8.08
CA ILE A 486 -3.41 34.03 -8.31
C ILE A 486 -4.37 35.20 -8.60
N ALA A 487 -5.44 34.97 -9.35
CA ALA A 487 -6.45 35.98 -9.65
C ALA A 487 -7.24 36.39 -8.40
N HIS A 488 -7.64 35.42 -7.57
CA HIS A 488 -8.34 35.65 -6.31
C HIS A 488 -7.48 36.44 -5.32
N LEU A 489 -6.20 36.07 -5.17
CA LEU A 489 -5.21 36.83 -4.36
C LEU A 489 -5.09 38.29 -4.80
N LYS A 490 -5.03 38.56 -6.12
CA LYS A 490 -5.04 39.94 -6.64
C LYS A 490 -6.33 40.69 -6.29
N GLN A 491 -7.49 40.02 -6.27
CA GLN A 491 -8.76 40.66 -5.88
C GLN A 491 -8.82 40.95 -4.38
N LEU A 492 -8.33 40.05 -3.53
CA LEU A 492 -8.22 40.27 -2.08
C LEU A 492 -7.28 41.44 -1.77
N GLN A 493 -6.10 41.49 -2.40
CA GLN A 493 -5.16 42.62 -2.27
C GLN A 493 -5.78 43.95 -2.72
N LYS A 494 -6.60 43.97 -3.78
CA LYS A 494 -7.33 45.17 -4.24
C LYS A 494 -8.51 45.57 -3.34
N LYS A 495 -9.06 44.65 -2.53
CA LYS A 495 -10.24 44.88 -1.68
C LYS A 495 -9.93 45.14 -0.22
N ARG A 496 -8.68 44.99 0.25
CA ARG A 496 -8.28 45.48 1.58
C ARG A 496 -8.47 47.00 1.63
N PRO A 497 -9.41 47.54 2.43
CA PRO A 497 -9.45 48.98 2.68
C PRO A 497 -8.16 49.37 3.42
N LYS A 498 -7.70 50.62 3.26
CA LYS A 498 -6.71 51.20 4.18
C LYS A 498 -7.37 51.43 5.55
N LEU A 499 -7.55 50.37 6.32
CA LEU A 499 -7.85 50.48 7.75
C LEU A 499 -6.69 51.22 8.41
N LYS A 500 -6.98 52.42 8.92
CA LYS A 500 -6.01 53.17 9.73
C LYS A 500 -5.70 52.32 10.97
N ALA A 501 -4.43 52.31 11.38
CA ALA A 501 -4.04 51.72 12.66
C ALA A 501 -4.67 52.53 13.80
N ASN A 502 -5.83 52.07 14.27
CA ASN A 502 -6.44 52.30 15.59
C ASN A 502 -7.87 51.69 15.59
N ALA A 503 -7.92 50.36 15.61
CA ALA A 503 -9.07 49.60 16.07
C ALA A 503 -8.51 48.36 16.78
N GLY A 504 -9.00 48.09 18.00
CA GLY A 504 -8.52 46.97 18.81
C GLY A 504 -8.85 45.61 18.21
N ALA A 505 -8.28 44.57 18.80
CA ALA A 505 -8.56 43.18 18.43
C ALA A 505 -10.00 42.80 18.82
N ASP A 506 -10.95 42.99 17.89
CA ASP A 506 -12.23 42.29 17.82
C ASP A 506 -12.83 42.47 16.40
N ALA A 507 -12.32 41.69 15.46
CA ALA A 507 -12.93 41.58 14.14
C ALA A 507 -14.03 40.49 14.21
N GLU A 508 -15.28 40.91 14.40
CA GLU A 508 -16.43 39.99 14.47
C GLU A 508 -16.43 38.99 13.30
N ALA A 509 -16.71 37.72 13.60
CA ALA A 509 -16.73 36.67 12.60
C ALA A 509 -17.77 36.96 11.49
N PRO A 510 -17.47 36.65 10.21
CA PRO A 510 -18.35 36.96 9.07
C PRO A 510 -19.68 36.17 9.06
N PHE A 511 -19.82 35.18 9.95
CA PHE A 511 -21.03 34.40 10.17
C PHE A 511 -21.11 33.95 11.64
N LEU A 512 -22.33 33.64 12.08
CA LEU A 512 -22.63 33.02 13.36
C LEU A 512 -23.02 31.56 13.12
N ILE A 513 -22.60 30.65 14.00
CA ILE A 513 -23.14 29.29 14.07
C ILE A 513 -24.32 29.31 15.05
N VAL A 514 -25.48 28.86 14.60
CA VAL A 514 -26.73 28.93 15.38
C VAL A 514 -27.28 27.52 15.63
N GLU A 515 -27.71 27.29 16.87
CA GLU A 515 -28.27 26.02 17.35
C GLU A 515 -29.41 25.48 16.45
N PRO A 516 -29.53 24.15 16.30
CA PRO A 516 -30.59 23.54 15.49
C PRO A 516 -32.02 23.94 15.93
N SER A 517 -32.25 24.12 17.23
CA SER A 517 -33.53 24.50 17.85
C SER A 517 -34.14 25.79 17.29
N LYS A 518 -33.28 26.74 16.88
CA LYS A 518 -33.62 28.08 16.37
C LYS A 518 -33.93 28.09 14.86
N PHE A 519 -33.71 26.97 14.16
CA PHE A 519 -34.09 26.80 12.76
C PHE A 519 -35.49 26.19 12.66
N LYS A 520 -36.48 27.00 12.28
CA LYS A 520 -37.85 26.54 12.04
C LYS A 520 -38.08 26.30 10.54
N ARG A 521 -38.74 25.19 10.21
CA ARG A 521 -39.15 24.85 8.83
C ARG A 521 -40.45 25.58 8.48
N VAL A 522 -40.51 26.19 7.30
CA VAL A 522 -41.73 26.88 6.81
C VAL A 522 -42.79 25.89 6.34
N ASN A 523 -42.39 24.68 5.95
CA ASN A 523 -43.29 23.60 5.55
C ASN A 523 -42.60 22.23 5.67
N THR A 524 -43.37 21.15 5.58
CA THR A 524 -42.87 19.75 5.56
C THR A 524 -41.98 19.42 4.36
N ARG A 525 -42.04 20.23 3.29
CA ARG A 525 -41.16 20.10 2.11
C ARG A 525 -39.73 20.56 2.36
N THR A 526 -39.49 21.39 3.38
CA THR A 526 -38.16 21.88 3.73
C THR A 526 -37.40 20.80 4.52
N THR A 527 -36.25 20.38 4.01
CA THR A 527 -35.45 19.31 4.61
C THR A 527 -34.93 19.72 6.01
N PRO A 528 -35.01 18.84 7.04
CA PRO A 528 -34.38 19.08 8.34
C PRO A 528 -32.85 19.26 8.23
N ARG A 529 -32.26 20.00 9.16
CA ARG A 529 -30.81 20.24 9.16
C ARG A 529 -29.99 18.97 9.35
N GLN A 530 -30.40 18.10 10.28
CA GLN A 530 -29.66 16.88 10.60
C GLN A 530 -29.70 15.87 9.45
N ASP A 531 -30.89 15.58 8.91
CA ASP A 531 -31.08 14.74 7.73
C ASP A 531 -30.23 15.22 6.56
N LEU A 532 -30.16 16.55 6.34
CA LEU A 532 -29.33 17.13 5.30
C LEU A 532 -27.84 16.98 5.59
N ALA A 533 -27.39 17.15 6.84
CA ALA A 533 -26.00 16.95 7.23
C ALA A 533 -25.57 15.49 6.97
N ASN A 534 -26.32 14.54 7.52
CA ASN A 534 -26.12 13.11 7.34
C ASN A 534 -26.17 12.72 5.85
N ALA A 535 -27.14 13.23 5.08
CA ALA A 535 -27.21 12.97 3.64
C ALA A 535 -26.05 13.60 2.84
N LEU A 536 -25.50 14.75 3.27
CA LEU A 536 -24.32 15.34 2.66
C LEU A 536 -23.05 14.53 2.94
N GLU A 537 -22.92 13.93 4.14
CA GLU A 537 -21.87 12.94 4.43
C GLU A 537 -22.00 11.71 3.51
N ILE A 538 -23.20 11.14 3.40
CA ILE A 538 -23.43 10.00 2.49
C ILE A 538 -23.13 10.38 1.03
N ARG A 539 -23.49 11.61 0.59
CA ARG A 539 -23.12 12.12 -0.75
C ARG A 539 -21.60 12.29 -0.90
N SER A 540 -20.85 12.68 0.13
CA SER A 540 -19.39 12.79 0.06
C SER A 540 -18.77 11.39 -0.04
N PHE A 541 -19.24 10.44 0.76
CA PHE A 541 -18.86 9.03 0.71
C PHE A 541 -19.11 8.42 -0.68
N GLN A 542 -20.31 8.57 -1.24
CA GLN A 542 -20.63 8.13 -2.61
C GLN A 542 -19.75 8.79 -3.68
N ARG A 543 -19.30 10.05 -3.47
CA ARG A 543 -18.41 10.75 -4.40
C ARG A 543 -16.98 10.25 -4.33
N LEU A 544 -16.49 9.88 -3.15
CA LEU A 544 -15.15 9.29 -2.96
C LEU A 544 -15.09 7.87 -3.51
N THR A 545 -16.00 7.00 -3.04
CA THR A 545 -16.07 5.58 -3.40
C THR A 545 -16.59 5.29 -4.81
N ARG A 546 -17.24 6.28 -5.44
CA ARG A 546 -17.97 6.17 -6.73
C ARG A 546 -19.14 5.18 -6.74
N LEU A 547 -19.58 4.68 -5.58
CA LEU A 547 -20.68 3.71 -5.45
C LEU A 547 -22.00 4.18 -6.07
N SER A 548 -22.27 5.49 -6.18
CA SER A 548 -23.44 6.00 -6.91
C SER A 548 -23.42 5.74 -8.43
N ARG A 549 -22.35 5.13 -8.96
CA ARG A 549 -22.24 4.61 -10.34
C ARG A 549 -22.29 3.08 -10.42
N CYS A 550 -22.15 2.37 -9.30
CA CYS A 550 -22.37 0.93 -9.23
C CYS A 550 -23.88 0.69 -9.29
N GLU A 551 -24.37 0.00 -10.31
CA GLU A 551 -25.79 -0.35 -10.36
C GLU A 551 -26.13 -1.38 -9.28
N VAL A 552 -27.27 -1.21 -8.61
CA VAL A 552 -27.65 -2.08 -7.48
C VAL A 552 -27.87 -3.54 -7.90
N GLU A 553 -28.21 -3.79 -9.16
CA GLU A 553 -28.39 -5.15 -9.71
C GLU A 553 -27.05 -5.92 -9.80
N LEU A 554 -25.90 -5.23 -9.84
CA LEU A 554 -24.59 -5.89 -9.81
C LEU A 554 -24.34 -6.57 -8.46
N LEU A 555 -24.86 -6.03 -7.35
CA LEU A 555 -24.79 -6.68 -6.04
C LEU A 555 -25.54 -8.02 -6.08
N LYS A 556 -26.75 -8.02 -6.66
CA LYS A 556 -27.56 -9.23 -6.85
C LYS A 556 -26.90 -10.25 -7.77
N LYS A 557 -26.18 -9.79 -8.79
CA LYS A 557 -25.36 -10.64 -9.65
C LYS A 557 -24.23 -11.30 -8.86
N GLU A 558 -23.45 -10.52 -8.12
CA GLU A 558 -22.33 -11.01 -7.31
C GLU A 558 -22.79 -11.96 -6.18
N MET A 559 -23.97 -11.74 -5.58
CA MET A 559 -24.59 -12.67 -4.61
C MET A 559 -24.91 -14.05 -5.22
N ASN A 560 -25.22 -14.10 -6.52
CA ASN A 560 -25.57 -15.35 -7.21
C ASN A 560 -24.33 -16.04 -7.81
N GLU A 561 -23.30 -15.28 -8.18
CA GLU A 561 -22.06 -15.79 -8.79
C GLU A 561 -20.96 -16.09 -7.76
N THR A 562 -21.02 -15.53 -6.55
CA THR A 562 -20.00 -15.75 -5.49
C THR A 562 -20.44 -16.85 -4.53
N GLU A 563 -19.79 -18.00 -4.61
CA GLU A 563 -19.90 -19.05 -3.60
C GLU A 563 -18.99 -18.75 -2.41
N VAL A 564 -19.57 -18.66 -1.21
CA VAL A 564 -18.84 -18.58 0.07
C VAL A 564 -19.37 -19.70 0.98
N PRO A 565 -18.51 -20.57 1.52
CA PRO A 565 -18.95 -21.66 2.39
C PRO A 565 -19.58 -21.11 3.67
N VAL A 566 -20.61 -21.80 4.17
CA VAL A 566 -21.22 -21.49 5.46
C VAL A 566 -20.26 -21.86 6.59
N SER A 567 -20.03 -20.91 7.48
CA SER A 567 -19.13 -21.03 8.63
C SER A 567 -19.88 -20.82 9.93
N TYR A 568 -19.40 -21.45 11.01
CA TYR A 568 -19.99 -21.39 12.35
C TYR A 568 -18.93 -20.83 13.33
N SER A 569 -18.62 -19.54 13.21
CA SER A 569 -17.56 -18.90 14.01
C SER A 569 -18.09 -18.22 15.27
N GLY A 570 -17.69 -18.69 16.45
CA GLY A 570 -17.80 -17.99 17.74
C GLY A 570 -19.20 -17.89 18.35
N SER A 571 -20.20 -17.46 17.58
CA SER A 571 -21.60 -17.29 18.00
C SER A 571 -22.45 -18.57 17.86
N GLY A 572 -21.97 -19.56 17.09
CA GLY A 572 -22.73 -20.75 16.70
C GLY A 572 -23.77 -20.50 15.60
N ILE A 573 -23.92 -19.27 15.11
CA ILE A 573 -24.85 -18.92 14.02
C ILE A 573 -24.18 -19.21 12.67
N PRO A 574 -24.89 -19.83 11.69
CA PRO A 574 -24.34 -20.05 10.35
C PRO A 574 -24.25 -18.74 9.54
N GLU A 575 -23.03 -18.38 9.15
CA GLU A 575 -22.72 -17.14 8.42
C GLU A 575 -21.86 -17.43 7.16
N LYS A 576 -22.13 -16.70 6.07
CA LYS A 576 -21.27 -16.64 4.87
C LYS A 576 -20.11 -15.65 5.12
N SER A 577 -19.17 -16.07 5.98
CA SER A 577 -18.04 -15.25 6.44
C SER A 577 -16.90 -15.21 5.43
N ILE A 578 -16.51 -14.01 4.99
CA ILE A 578 -15.44 -13.77 4.03
C ILE A 578 -14.32 -12.90 4.64
N ARG A 579 -13.05 -13.15 4.29
CA ARG A 579 -11.92 -12.27 4.65
C ARG A 579 -11.98 -10.94 3.89
N LYS A 580 -11.53 -9.85 4.51
CA LYS A 580 -11.45 -8.50 3.89
C LYS A 580 -10.73 -8.50 2.53
N ALA A 581 -9.63 -9.25 2.35
CA ALA A 581 -8.94 -9.34 1.05
C ALA A 581 -9.76 -10.06 -0.03
N ALA A 582 -10.39 -11.20 0.30
CA ALA A 582 -11.26 -11.90 -0.65
C ALA A 582 -12.48 -11.04 -1.04
N LEU A 583 -12.99 -10.23 -0.12
CA LEU A 583 -14.04 -9.23 -0.40
C LEU A 583 -13.56 -8.09 -1.31
N GLU A 584 -12.29 -7.70 -1.25
CA GLU A 584 -11.68 -6.73 -2.16
C GLU A 584 -11.80 -7.17 -3.63
N VAL A 585 -11.69 -8.48 -3.90
CA VAL A 585 -11.88 -9.04 -5.25
C VAL A 585 -13.31 -8.86 -5.76
N ILE A 586 -14.32 -8.99 -4.88
CA ILE A 586 -15.73 -8.70 -5.20
C ILE A 586 -15.91 -7.20 -5.45
N LEU A 587 -15.36 -6.36 -4.57
CA LEU A 587 -15.35 -4.90 -4.74
C LEU A 587 -14.72 -4.48 -6.08
N ARG A 588 -13.66 -5.16 -6.52
CA ARG A 588 -13.00 -4.91 -7.82
C ARG A 588 -13.90 -5.25 -9.01
N ARG A 589 -14.80 -6.23 -8.90
CA ARG A 589 -15.81 -6.53 -9.93
C ARG A 589 -16.95 -5.49 -9.92
N LEU A 590 -17.46 -5.15 -8.74
CA LEU A 590 -18.49 -4.10 -8.57
C LEU A 590 -18.01 -2.73 -9.08
N LEU A 591 -16.73 -2.40 -8.86
CA LEU A 591 -16.09 -1.14 -9.21
C LEU A 591 -15.10 -1.25 -10.38
N HIS A 592 -15.29 -2.22 -11.29
CA HIS A 592 -14.39 -2.50 -12.43
C HIS A 592 -14.10 -1.30 -13.35
N PHE A 593 -14.92 -0.25 -13.29
CA PHE A 593 -14.76 0.99 -14.05
C PHE A 593 -13.76 1.98 -13.41
N LEU A 594 -13.18 1.65 -12.25
CA LEU A 594 -12.16 2.46 -11.58
C LEU A 594 -10.75 2.05 -12.01
N LYS A 595 -9.87 3.05 -12.16
CA LYS A 595 -8.43 2.84 -12.28
C LYS A 595 -7.84 2.41 -10.92
N PRO A 596 -6.72 1.65 -10.89
CA PRO A 596 -6.06 1.17 -9.66
C PRO A 596 -6.00 2.19 -8.52
N GLU A 597 -5.52 3.40 -8.77
CA GLU A 597 -5.29 4.44 -7.75
C GLU A 597 -6.61 5.02 -7.22
N THR A 598 -7.64 5.07 -8.08
CA THR A 598 -9.00 5.49 -7.68
C THR A 598 -9.72 4.37 -6.94
N PHE A 599 -9.45 3.11 -7.29
CA PHE A 599 -9.99 1.94 -6.61
C PHE A 599 -9.40 1.80 -5.20
N GLN A 600 -8.08 1.92 -5.04
CA GLN A 600 -7.40 1.98 -3.74
C GLN A 600 -8.03 3.04 -2.82
N GLY A 601 -8.21 4.27 -3.31
CA GLY A 601 -8.86 5.34 -2.53
C GLY A 601 -10.32 5.05 -2.18
N ALA A 602 -11.06 4.33 -3.04
CA ALA A 602 -12.41 3.87 -2.74
C ALA A 602 -12.41 2.75 -1.68
N VAL A 603 -11.50 1.77 -1.78
CA VAL A 603 -11.36 0.66 -0.83
C VAL A 603 -10.96 1.17 0.55
N LYS A 604 -10.00 2.11 0.66
CA LYS A 604 -9.64 2.75 1.94
C LYS A 604 -10.88 3.31 2.65
N VAL A 605 -11.64 4.14 1.95
CA VAL A 605 -12.82 4.81 2.50
C VAL A 605 -13.94 3.81 2.83
N ILE A 606 -14.10 2.73 2.05
CA ILE A 606 -15.01 1.61 2.35
C ILE A 606 -14.54 0.84 3.60
N ASN A 607 -13.24 0.60 3.76
CA ASN A 607 -12.70 -0.10 4.93
C ASN A 607 -12.91 0.74 6.19
N GLU A 608 -12.51 2.02 6.18
CA GLU A 608 -12.64 2.95 7.30
C GLU A 608 -14.09 3.17 7.78
N ARG A 609 -15.08 3.18 6.87
CA ARG A 609 -16.49 3.51 7.21
C ARG A 609 -17.42 2.29 7.32
N ILE A 610 -17.17 1.22 6.57
CA ILE A 610 -18.04 0.04 6.51
C ILE A 610 -17.37 -1.17 7.17
N LEU A 611 -16.21 -1.60 6.65
CA LEU A 611 -15.63 -2.89 7.07
C LEU A 611 -15.06 -2.85 8.49
N SER A 612 -14.58 -1.69 8.97
CA SER A 612 -14.16 -1.45 10.35
C SER A 612 -15.31 -1.65 11.36
N VAL A 613 -16.51 -1.18 11.01
CA VAL A 613 -17.73 -1.28 11.84
C VAL A 613 -18.27 -2.71 11.82
N MET A 614 -18.16 -3.40 10.69
CA MET A 614 -18.57 -4.80 10.55
C MET A 614 -17.61 -5.78 11.25
N ASP A 615 -16.31 -5.53 11.17
CA ASP A 615 -15.23 -6.33 11.77
C ASP A 615 -14.89 -5.81 13.18
N GLY A 616 -15.91 -5.55 14.00
CA GLY A 616 -15.74 -4.99 15.36
C GLY A 616 -14.95 -5.88 16.33
N SER A 617 -14.75 -7.16 15.99
CA SER A 617 -13.89 -8.11 16.70
C SER A 617 -12.42 -8.09 16.23
N GLY A 618 -12.10 -7.41 15.13
CA GLY A 618 -10.74 -7.34 14.56
C GLY A 618 -10.23 -8.65 13.97
N VAL A 619 -11.12 -9.55 13.55
CA VAL A 619 -10.78 -10.88 13.01
C VAL A 619 -10.43 -10.81 11.51
N GLY A 620 -10.67 -9.67 10.85
CA GLY A 620 -10.43 -9.50 9.41
C GLY A 620 -11.52 -10.14 8.54
N ARG A 621 -12.69 -10.45 9.13
CA ARG A 621 -13.79 -11.19 8.49
C ARG A 621 -15.12 -10.46 8.64
N VAL A 622 -15.99 -10.59 7.65
CA VAL A 622 -17.33 -9.98 7.63
C VAL A 622 -18.39 -10.91 7.05
N ASP A 623 -19.65 -10.75 7.46
CA ASP A 623 -20.83 -11.38 6.85
C ASP A 623 -21.10 -10.74 5.47
N LEU A 624 -20.97 -11.54 4.41
CA LEU A 624 -21.10 -11.05 3.03
C LEU A 624 -22.54 -10.59 2.68
N GLY A 625 -23.56 -11.20 3.27
CA GLY A 625 -24.95 -10.80 3.06
C GLY A 625 -25.26 -9.45 3.71
N MET A 626 -24.79 -9.24 4.94
CA MET A 626 -24.84 -7.94 5.61
C MET A 626 -24.04 -6.87 4.87
N PHE A 627 -22.88 -7.23 4.30
CA PHE A 627 -22.09 -6.29 3.49
C PHE A 627 -22.87 -5.76 2.28
N PHE A 628 -23.46 -6.66 1.48
CA PHE A 628 -24.29 -6.26 0.34
C PHE A 628 -25.52 -5.44 0.76
N ALA A 629 -26.15 -5.81 1.89
CA ALA A 629 -27.27 -5.07 2.47
C ALA A 629 -26.87 -3.63 2.87
N VAL A 630 -25.70 -3.43 3.49
CA VAL A 630 -25.19 -2.09 3.88
C VAL A 630 -24.75 -1.26 2.67
N LEU A 631 -24.32 -1.90 1.59
CA LEU A 631 -23.86 -1.21 0.38
C LEU A 631 -25.02 -0.75 -0.53
N ALA A 632 -26.09 -1.56 -0.63
CA ALA A 632 -27.20 -1.31 -1.55
C ALA A 632 -27.91 0.07 -1.44
N PRO A 633 -28.14 0.67 -0.26
CA PRO A 633 -28.80 1.97 -0.11
C PRO A 633 -28.10 3.13 -0.82
N ILE A 634 -26.79 3.03 -1.01
CA ILE A 634 -25.95 4.10 -1.59
C ILE A 634 -25.49 3.80 -3.03
N CYS A 635 -25.87 2.66 -3.60
CA CYS A 635 -25.63 2.31 -4.99
C CYS A 635 -26.59 3.05 -5.95
N GLY A 636 -26.23 3.10 -7.23
CA GLY A 636 -27.06 3.72 -8.28
C GLY A 636 -28.29 2.90 -8.62
N SER A 637 -29.48 3.33 -8.18
CA SER A 637 -30.79 2.84 -8.65
C SER A 637 -31.95 3.70 -8.12
N SER A 638 -33.20 3.32 -8.42
CA SER A 638 -34.37 3.89 -7.73
C SER A 638 -34.42 3.44 -6.25
N PRO A 639 -35.00 4.24 -5.34
CA PRO A 639 -35.09 3.89 -3.92
C PRO A 639 -35.70 2.51 -3.65
N ASP A 640 -36.76 2.15 -4.39
CA ASP A 640 -37.49 0.89 -4.18
C ASP A 640 -36.64 -0.33 -4.61
N LYS A 641 -35.87 -0.19 -5.69
CA LYS A 641 -34.89 -1.22 -6.09
C LYS A 641 -33.79 -1.36 -5.05
N ARG A 642 -33.27 -0.26 -4.50
CA ARG A 642 -32.26 -0.32 -3.42
C ARG A 642 -32.80 -1.08 -2.21
N LYS A 643 -33.98 -0.72 -1.70
CA LYS A 643 -34.65 -1.44 -0.60
C LYS A 643 -34.89 -2.91 -0.92
N ARG A 644 -35.25 -3.24 -2.16
CA ARG A 644 -35.47 -4.63 -2.58
C ARG A 644 -34.18 -5.46 -2.55
N ILE A 645 -33.06 -4.91 -3.03
CA ILE A 645 -31.78 -5.61 -2.96
C ILE A 645 -31.29 -5.78 -1.52
N VAL A 646 -31.54 -4.81 -0.63
CA VAL A 646 -31.29 -4.99 0.81
C VAL A 646 -32.05 -6.20 1.36
N PHE A 647 -33.36 -6.29 1.08
CA PHE A 647 -34.19 -7.40 1.55
C PHE A 647 -33.77 -8.74 0.94
N ASP A 648 -33.47 -8.77 -0.36
CA ASP A 648 -32.93 -9.96 -1.05
C ASP A 648 -31.57 -10.40 -0.44
N ALA A 649 -30.70 -9.47 -0.04
CA ALA A 649 -29.42 -9.76 0.61
C ALA A 649 -29.56 -10.31 2.04
N LEU A 650 -30.55 -9.84 2.80
CA LEU A 650 -30.87 -10.37 4.13
C LEU A 650 -31.50 -11.78 4.06
N MET A 651 -32.30 -12.07 3.03
CA MET A 651 -32.82 -13.42 2.75
C MET A 651 -31.72 -14.40 2.29
N TRP A 652 -30.67 -13.91 1.61
CA TRP A 652 -29.55 -14.74 1.13
C TRP A 652 -28.58 -15.20 2.24
N ARG A 653 -28.75 -14.71 3.47
CA ARG A 653 -27.98 -15.17 4.64
C ARG A 653 -28.46 -16.59 5.04
N PRO A 654 -27.55 -17.51 5.43
CA PRO A 654 -27.89 -18.93 5.66
C PRO A 654 -29.08 -19.16 6.61
N VAL A 655 -29.25 -18.31 7.62
CA VAL A 655 -30.31 -18.42 8.62
C VAL A 655 -31.72 -18.15 8.07
N ASN A 656 -31.84 -17.60 6.84
CA ASN A 656 -33.10 -17.26 6.19
C ASN A 656 -33.35 -18.04 4.88
N GLU A 657 -32.45 -18.95 4.48
CA GLU A 657 -32.56 -19.69 3.21
C GLU A 657 -33.82 -20.59 3.20
N GLY A 658 -34.71 -20.34 2.23
CA GLY A 658 -35.93 -21.14 2.01
C GLY A 658 -37.25 -20.49 2.46
N VAL A 659 -37.21 -19.35 3.16
CA VAL A 659 -38.42 -18.61 3.58
C VAL A 659 -38.49 -17.26 2.85
N GLY A 660 -39.65 -16.92 2.29
CA GLY A 660 -39.87 -15.64 1.58
C GLY A 660 -39.97 -14.39 2.48
N GLN A 661 -39.39 -14.47 3.68
CA GLN A 661 -39.46 -13.51 4.78
C GLN A 661 -38.12 -13.54 5.52
N ILE A 662 -37.77 -12.45 6.22
CA ILE A 662 -36.55 -12.38 7.04
C ILE A 662 -36.92 -12.36 8.53
N ARG A 663 -36.06 -12.87 9.41
CA ARG A 663 -36.28 -12.73 10.86
C ARG A 663 -36.20 -11.27 11.29
N ARG A 664 -37.05 -10.86 12.25
CA ARG A 664 -37.08 -9.51 12.81
C ARG A 664 -35.73 -9.12 13.45
N VAL A 665 -35.08 -10.04 14.16
CA VAL A 665 -33.73 -9.83 14.74
C VAL A 665 -32.70 -9.46 13.66
N ASP A 666 -32.69 -10.15 12.52
CA ASP A 666 -31.75 -9.85 11.42
C ASP A 666 -31.99 -8.47 10.82
N ALA A 667 -33.27 -8.06 10.69
CA ALA A 667 -33.64 -6.73 10.23
C ALA A 667 -33.23 -5.63 11.22
N LEU A 668 -33.42 -5.86 12.52
CA LEU A 668 -32.99 -4.93 13.59
C LEU A 668 -31.46 -4.81 13.67
N ALA A 669 -30.73 -5.93 13.59
CA ALA A 669 -29.27 -5.94 13.52
C ALA A 669 -28.76 -5.17 12.30
N TYR A 670 -29.40 -5.35 11.15
CA TYR A 670 -29.10 -4.57 9.95
C TYR A 670 -29.35 -3.06 10.15
N MET A 671 -30.48 -2.63 10.74
CA MET A 671 -30.70 -1.20 10.99
C MET A 671 -29.68 -0.61 11.96
N LYS A 672 -29.34 -1.31 13.05
CA LYS A 672 -28.29 -0.90 13.99
C LYS A 672 -26.95 -0.70 13.26
N LEU A 673 -26.53 -1.67 12.45
CA LEU A 673 -25.30 -1.59 11.65
C LEU A 673 -25.33 -0.46 10.61
N LEU A 674 -26.44 -0.32 9.88
CA LEU A 674 -26.62 0.72 8.86
C LEU A 674 -26.55 2.13 9.46
N ARG A 675 -27.13 2.32 10.65
CA ARG A 675 -27.08 3.59 11.39
C ARG A 675 -25.68 3.84 11.96
N ALA A 676 -24.98 2.83 12.48
CA ALA A 676 -23.57 2.98 12.89
C ALA A 676 -22.67 3.40 11.72
N VAL A 677 -22.88 2.85 10.52
CA VAL A 677 -22.11 3.16 9.31
C VAL A 677 -22.44 4.54 8.73
N TYR A 678 -23.71 4.93 8.60
CA TYR A 678 -24.09 6.16 7.87
C TYR A 678 -24.64 7.30 8.73
N ILE A 679 -25.04 7.04 9.98
CA ILE A 679 -25.74 7.98 10.87
C ILE A 679 -25.21 7.90 12.33
N PRO A 680 -23.87 7.94 12.57
CA PRO A 680 -23.31 7.74 13.91
C PRO A 680 -23.68 8.86 14.90
N SER A 681 -24.11 10.02 14.40
CA SER A 681 -24.44 11.21 15.18
C SER A 681 -25.74 11.12 16.00
N GLN A 682 -26.55 10.09 15.80
CA GLN A 682 -27.83 9.88 16.51
C GLN A 682 -27.74 8.87 17.67
N GLY A 683 -26.56 8.75 18.30
CA GLY A 683 -26.40 8.03 19.57
C GLY A 683 -26.65 6.52 19.49
N VAL A 684 -25.64 5.76 19.05
CA VAL A 684 -25.65 4.28 19.11
C VAL A 684 -25.98 3.75 20.52
N SER A 685 -25.66 4.54 21.56
CA SER A 685 -25.91 4.20 22.96
C SER A 685 -27.39 4.12 23.37
N GLU A 686 -28.32 4.84 22.72
CA GLU A 686 -29.76 4.71 23.01
C GLU A 686 -30.38 3.51 22.27
N MET A 687 -29.73 2.99 21.22
CA MET A 687 -30.15 1.78 20.50
C MET A 687 -29.66 0.47 21.14
N LEU A 688 -28.87 0.54 22.21
CA LEU A 688 -28.43 -0.62 23.01
C LEU A 688 -29.53 -1.12 23.96
N GLU A 689 -30.47 -0.26 24.38
CA GLU A 689 -31.65 -0.64 25.18
C GLU A 689 -32.87 -0.92 24.29
N VAL A 690 -32.91 -2.09 23.64
CA VAL A 690 -34.15 -2.59 23.01
C VAL A 690 -34.37 -4.05 23.38
N HIS A 691 -35.43 -4.32 24.15
CA HIS A 691 -35.94 -5.67 24.40
C HIS A 691 -36.28 -6.37 23.08
N GLY A 692 -35.80 -7.59 22.87
CA GLY A 692 -36.20 -8.40 21.71
C GLY A 692 -35.16 -9.35 21.10
N ASP A 693 -34.01 -9.61 21.74
CA ASP A 693 -33.02 -10.57 21.21
C ASP A 693 -33.57 -12.00 21.05
N ASP A 694 -34.66 -12.35 21.74
CA ASP A 694 -35.37 -13.64 21.63
C ASP A 694 -36.56 -13.63 20.63
N ASP A 695 -36.84 -12.53 19.91
CA ASP A 695 -38.02 -12.44 19.02
C ASP A 695 -37.80 -13.18 17.69
N THR A 696 -38.18 -14.46 17.65
CA THR A 696 -38.08 -15.31 16.45
C THR A 696 -39.11 -14.99 15.35
N SER A 697 -39.86 -13.88 15.43
CA SER A 697 -40.83 -13.51 14.40
C SER A 697 -40.18 -13.21 13.04
N VAL A 698 -40.93 -13.47 11.97
CA VAL A 698 -40.55 -13.21 10.58
C VAL A 698 -41.33 -12.02 10.02
N ILE A 699 -40.70 -11.23 9.17
CA ILE A 699 -41.29 -10.04 8.54
C ILE A 699 -41.22 -10.11 7.01
N SER A 700 -42.27 -9.59 6.39
CA SER A 700 -42.41 -9.46 4.94
C SER A 700 -41.73 -8.21 4.39
N PHE A 701 -41.57 -8.13 3.06
CA PHE A 701 -40.96 -6.97 2.41
C PHE A 701 -41.67 -5.63 2.72
N PRO A 702 -43.01 -5.51 2.73
CA PRO A 702 -43.69 -4.27 3.13
C PRO A 702 -43.38 -3.84 4.57
N GLU A 703 -43.35 -4.77 5.52
CA GLU A 703 -43.03 -4.49 6.93
C GLU A 703 -41.57 -4.04 7.08
N PHE A 704 -40.65 -4.70 6.36
CA PHE A 704 -39.25 -4.27 6.28
C PHE A 704 -39.11 -2.85 5.69
N VAL A 705 -39.89 -2.49 4.66
CA VAL A 705 -39.85 -1.13 4.09
C VAL A 705 -40.30 -0.08 5.11
N VAL A 706 -41.32 -0.36 5.92
CA VAL A 706 -41.73 0.52 7.03
C VAL A 706 -40.60 0.68 8.04
N MET A 707 -39.96 -0.40 8.47
CA MET A 707 -38.80 -0.34 9.38
C MET A 707 -37.60 0.39 8.78
N PHE A 708 -37.38 0.31 7.45
CA PHE A 708 -36.27 0.96 6.76
C PHE A 708 -36.49 2.48 6.59
N ASP A 709 -37.72 2.91 6.30
CA ASP A 709 -38.06 4.33 6.12
C ASP A 709 -38.29 5.07 7.45
N ASP A 710 -38.33 4.36 8.58
CA ASP A 710 -38.44 4.96 9.91
C ASP A 710 -37.28 5.96 10.17
N PRO A 711 -37.57 7.21 10.61
CA PRO A 711 -36.55 8.23 10.79
C PRO A 711 -35.69 8.03 12.04
N ASP A 712 -36.23 7.37 13.06
CA ASP A 712 -35.64 7.28 14.41
C ASP A 712 -34.91 5.94 14.59
N TRP A 713 -35.48 4.85 14.06
CA TRP A 713 -34.96 3.47 14.18
C TRP A 713 -34.42 2.90 12.87
N GLY A 714 -34.84 3.45 11.72
CA GLY A 714 -34.49 2.96 10.39
C GLY A 714 -33.34 3.74 9.73
N PHE A 715 -33.29 3.66 8.40
CA PHE A 715 -32.38 4.50 7.61
C PHE A 715 -32.90 5.93 7.51
N GLY A 716 -34.21 6.13 7.33
CA GLY A 716 -34.92 7.43 7.31
C GLY A 716 -34.56 8.43 6.20
N ILE A 717 -33.33 8.38 5.70
CA ILE A 717 -32.67 9.44 4.95
C ILE A 717 -32.77 9.23 3.43
N MET A 718 -33.20 8.05 2.97
CA MET A 718 -33.30 7.68 1.54
C MET A 718 -34.01 8.75 0.69
N SER A 719 -35.10 9.34 1.19
CA SER A 719 -35.83 10.40 0.47
C SER A 719 -35.03 11.70 0.33
N THR A 720 -34.23 12.06 1.34
CA THR A 720 -33.34 13.23 1.34
C THR A 720 -32.10 12.98 0.48
N LEU A 721 -31.52 11.77 0.55
CA LEU A 721 -30.41 11.35 -0.31
C LEU A 721 -30.80 11.41 -1.79
N GLY A 722 -31.95 10.82 -2.16
CA GLY A 722 -32.47 10.86 -3.53
C GLY A 722 -32.79 12.28 -4.02
N LYS A 723 -33.23 13.19 -3.14
CA LYS A 723 -33.36 14.63 -3.51
C LYS A 723 -31.99 15.24 -3.86
N LEU A 724 -30.94 14.94 -3.10
CA LEU A 724 -29.59 15.46 -3.37
C LEU A 724 -28.99 14.89 -4.66
N GLU A 725 -29.07 13.57 -4.85
CA GLU A 725 -28.59 12.90 -6.07
C GLU A 725 -29.19 13.52 -7.34
N ASN A 726 -30.50 13.80 -7.34
CA ASN A 726 -31.20 14.42 -8.47
C ASN A 726 -30.90 15.92 -8.64
N LYS A 727 -30.66 16.66 -7.55
CA LYS A 727 -30.49 18.13 -7.56
C LYS A 727 -29.05 18.62 -7.67
N ASP A 728 -28.04 17.77 -7.49
CA ASP A 728 -26.60 18.12 -7.44
C ASP A 728 -26.08 18.94 -8.65
N ARG A 729 -26.82 18.99 -9.77
CA ARG A 729 -26.48 19.75 -10.98
C ARG A 729 -27.29 21.04 -11.19
N THR A 730 -28.34 21.28 -10.38
CA THR A 730 -29.21 22.45 -10.52
C THR A 730 -28.50 23.70 -10.05
N ARG A 731 -28.51 24.78 -10.86
CA ARG A 731 -27.94 26.09 -10.52
C ARG A 731 -29.04 27.13 -10.36
N HIS A 732 -29.00 27.92 -9.28
CA HIS A 732 -29.95 29.00 -9.01
C HIS A 732 -29.53 30.35 -9.64
N GLY A 733 -29.18 30.35 -10.93
CA GLY A 733 -28.78 31.56 -11.67
C GLY A 733 -27.63 32.32 -10.97
N ASN A 734 -27.83 33.61 -10.73
CA ASN A 734 -26.85 34.49 -10.07
C ASN A 734 -26.92 34.46 -8.52
N HIS A 735 -27.71 33.56 -7.90
CA HIS A 735 -27.83 33.51 -6.45
C HIS A 735 -26.60 32.85 -5.79
N ALA A 736 -25.88 33.62 -4.99
CA ALA A 736 -24.79 33.16 -4.15
C ALA A 736 -25.24 32.94 -2.70
N CYS A 737 -24.59 32.01 -2.00
CA CYS A 737 -24.78 31.80 -0.56
C CYS A 737 -24.34 33.05 0.21
N SER A 738 -25.17 33.53 1.13
CA SER A 738 -24.91 34.75 1.89
C SER A 738 -23.79 34.60 2.95
N VAL A 739 -23.39 33.37 3.27
CA VAL A 739 -22.24 33.05 4.12
C VAL A 739 -20.99 32.84 3.27
N CYS A 740 -20.87 31.73 2.54
CA CYS A 740 -19.65 31.35 1.84
C CYS A 740 -19.42 32.05 0.49
N ARG A 741 -20.38 32.86 0.01
CA ARG A 741 -20.33 33.66 -1.24
C ARG A 741 -20.18 32.86 -2.54
N TYR A 742 -20.09 31.54 -2.49
CA TYR A 742 -20.17 30.68 -3.68
C TYR A 742 -21.60 30.64 -4.28
N PRO A 743 -21.74 30.44 -5.61
CA PRO A 743 -23.03 30.19 -6.26
C PRO A 743 -23.78 29.01 -5.63
N VAL A 744 -25.10 29.13 -5.48
CA VAL A 744 -25.93 28.04 -4.93
C VAL A 744 -26.17 26.99 -6.00
N ILE A 745 -25.63 25.79 -5.74
CA ILE A 745 -25.82 24.55 -6.51
C ILE A 745 -26.59 23.57 -5.63
N GLY A 746 -27.55 22.85 -6.20
CA GLY A 746 -28.50 22.03 -5.44
C GLY A 746 -29.65 22.86 -4.89
N SER A 747 -30.23 22.43 -3.75
CA SER A 747 -31.32 23.16 -3.10
C SER A 747 -30.88 24.53 -2.57
N ARG A 748 -31.76 25.53 -2.71
CA ARG A 748 -31.58 26.87 -2.14
C ARG A 748 -32.48 27.06 -0.93
N PHE A 749 -31.88 27.25 0.24
CA PHE A 749 -32.61 27.54 1.48
C PHE A 749 -32.72 29.06 1.64
N LYS A 750 -33.91 29.61 1.44
CA LYS A 750 -34.17 31.05 1.64
C LYS A 750 -34.75 31.27 3.03
N GLU A 751 -34.22 32.24 3.76
CA GLU A 751 -34.83 32.72 4.99
C GLU A 751 -36.01 33.66 4.66
N VAL A 752 -37.12 33.56 5.41
CA VAL A 752 -38.36 34.27 5.08
C VAL A 752 -38.35 35.72 5.51
N LYS A 753 -37.76 36.09 6.65
CA LYS A 753 -37.80 37.48 7.16
C LYS A 753 -36.74 38.39 6.52
N ALA A 754 -35.47 37.99 6.58
CA ALA A 754 -34.31 38.75 6.10
C ALA A 754 -33.90 38.38 4.66
N HIS A 755 -34.60 37.43 4.02
CA HIS A 755 -34.49 37.08 2.60
C HIS A 755 -33.13 36.60 2.07
N PHE A 756 -32.11 36.45 2.93
CA PHE A 756 -30.84 35.85 2.56
C PHE A 756 -30.99 34.37 2.15
N SER A 757 -30.01 33.83 1.43
CA SER A 757 -30.03 32.46 0.93
C SER A 757 -28.78 31.69 1.32
N LEU A 758 -28.97 30.44 1.73
CA LEU A 758 -27.91 29.50 2.07
C LEU A 758 -27.86 28.36 1.04
N CYS A 759 -26.65 27.84 0.80
CA CYS A 759 -26.46 26.55 0.15
C CYS A 759 -26.65 25.40 1.15
N ASN A 760 -26.74 24.16 0.65
CA ASN A 760 -26.90 22.95 1.46
C ASN A 760 -25.94 22.92 2.68
N GLN A 761 -24.64 23.17 2.44
CA GLN A 761 -23.60 23.09 3.48
C GLN A 761 -23.81 24.12 4.60
N CYS A 762 -23.98 25.41 4.26
CA CYS A 762 -24.14 26.44 5.29
C CYS A 762 -25.47 26.30 6.06
N TYR A 763 -26.52 25.76 5.42
CA TYR A 763 -27.79 25.49 6.10
C TYR A 763 -27.69 24.28 7.06
N SER A 764 -27.08 23.15 6.66
CA SER A 764 -26.90 22.00 7.56
C SER A 764 -26.01 22.37 8.77
N GLU A 765 -24.88 23.04 8.52
CA GLU A 765 -23.96 23.55 9.56
C GLU A 765 -24.57 24.66 10.44
N GLY A 766 -25.70 25.26 10.04
CA GLY A 766 -26.35 26.32 10.82
C GLY A 766 -25.66 27.68 10.77
N LYS A 767 -24.85 27.92 9.73
CA LYS A 767 -24.15 29.19 9.52
C LYS A 767 -25.12 30.23 8.96
N VAL A 768 -25.26 31.35 9.67
CA VAL A 768 -26.04 32.52 9.25
C VAL A 768 -25.15 33.76 9.20
N PRO A 769 -25.38 34.75 8.32
CA PRO A 769 -24.56 35.96 8.30
C PRO A 769 -24.73 36.75 9.60
N SER A 770 -23.63 37.24 10.18
CA SER A 770 -23.65 37.99 11.46
C SER A 770 -24.51 39.26 11.39
N SER A 771 -24.60 39.89 10.21
CA SER A 771 -25.47 41.04 9.92
C SER A 771 -26.98 40.77 10.03
N PHE A 772 -27.41 39.51 10.20
CA PHE A 772 -28.82 39.12 10.30
C PHE A 772 -29.08 38.26 11.55
N LYS A 773 -28.53 38.65 12.71
CA LYS A 773 -28.79 38.02 14.01
C LYS A 773 -30.30 38.09 14.36
N GLN A 774 -30.92 36.95 14.62
CA GLN A 774 -32.33 36.78 14.99
C GLN A 774 -32.45 35.67 16.04
N GLU A 775 -33.54 35.67 16.83
CA GLU A 775 -33.83 34.59 17.80
C GLU A 775 -34.26 33.29 17.10
N GLU A 776 -35.14 33.40 16.11
CA GLU A 776 -35.59 32.29 15.26
C GLU A 776 -35.41 32.63 13.77
N TYR A 777 -35.00 31.63 12.99
CA TYR A 777 -34.88 31.71 11.54
C TYR A 777 -35.89 30.77 10.86
N ARG A 778 -36.64 31.26 9.87
CA ARG A 778 -37.65 30.46 9.16
C ARG A 778 -37.22 30.21 7.73
N PHE A 779 -36.82 28.98 7.43
CA PHE A 779 -36.31 28.60 6.11
C PHE A 779 -37.35 27.89 5.24
N ARG A 780 -37.33 28.24 3.94
CA ARG A 780 -38.05 27.56 2.87
C ARG A 780 -37.04 27.03 1.86
N GLU A 781 -37.12 25.73 1.56
CA GLU A 781 -36.32 25.09 0.52
C GLU A 781 -36.95 25.31 -0.87
N TYR A 782 -36.12 25.62 -1.87
CA TYR A 782 -36.45 25.57 -3.29
C TYR A 782 -35.51 24.60 -4.00
N GLY A 783 -36.06 23.67 -4.79
CA GLY A 783 -35.28 22.74 -5.62
C GLY A 783 -34.93 23.27 -7.01
N THR A 784 -35.69 24.25 -7.50
CA THR A 784 -35.45 24.92 -8.79
C THR A 784 -35.82 26.40 -8.71
N GLU A 785 -35.27 27.24 -9.61
CA GLU A 785 -35.65 28.65 -9.64
C GLU A 785 -37.09 28.87 -10.17
N ARG A 786 -37.64 27.91 -10.93
CA ARG A 786 -39.06 27.91 -11.34
C ARG A 786 -40.01 27.79 -10.14
N GLU A 787 -39.67 26.96 -9.15
CA GLU A 787 -40.42 26.87 -7.89
C GLU A 787 -40.38 28.20 -7.13
N ALA A 788 -39.19 28.80 -7.02
CA ALA A 788 -39.01 30.09 -6.35
C ALA A 788 -39.77 31.25 -7.04
N MET A 789 -39.86 31.24 -8.38
CA MET A 789 -40.66 32.21 -9.12
C MET A 789 -42.16 31.99 -8.95
N LYS A 790 -42.66 30.75 -9.01
CA LYS A 790 -44.08 30.45 -8.77
C LYS A 790 -44.54 30.92 -7.38
N ASP A 791 -43.71 30.72 -6.37
CA ASP A 791 -43.96 31.13 -4.99
C ASP A 791 -44.05 32.66 -4.85
N LYS A 792 -43.17 33.42 -5.53
CA LYS A 792 -43.30 34.88 -5.63
C LYS A 792 -44.62 35.30 -6.29
N CYS A 793 -44.98 34.68 -7.43
CA CYS A 793 -46.20 35.04 -8.17
C CYS A 793 -47.49 34.72 -7.41
N MET A 794 -47.55 33.63 -6.63
CA MET A 794 -48.71 33.36 -5.78
C MET A 794 -48.88 34.40 -4.67
N PHE A 795 -47.78 34.94 -4.13
CA PHE A 795 -47.84 36.01 -3.12
C PHE A 795 -48.47 37.30 -3.68
N PHE A 796 -48.20 37.64 -4.95
CA PHE A 796 -48.85 38.76 -5.62
C PHE A 796 -50.36 38.53 -5.84
N ASN A 797 -50.78 37.32 -6.24
CA ASN A 797 -52.20 36.99 -6.43
C ASN A 797 -53.01 36.95 -5.11
N LEU A 798 -52.35 36.73 -3.97
CA LEU A 798 -52.98 36.82 -2.64
C LEU A 798 -53.13 38.26 -2.16
N HIS A 799 -52.24 39.18 -2.57
CA HIS A 799 -52.41 40.61 -2.29
C HIS A 799 -53.39 41.30 -3.25
N SER A 800 -53.59 40.78 -4.48
CA SER A 800 -54.57 41.35 -5.43
C SER A 800 -56.03 40.99 -5.16
N LYS A 801 -56.34 40.30 -4.05
CA LYS A 801 -57.72 39.92 -3.66
C LYS A 801 -58.22 40.59 -2.38
N ASN A 802 -57.41 41.43 -1.73
CA ASN A 802 -57.78 42.16 -0.50
C ASN A 802 -57.94 43.67 -0.75
N SER A 803 -58.47 44.07 -1.91
CA SER A 803 -58.61 45.50 -2.27
C SER A 803 -59.87 45.82 -3.09
N SER A 804 -60.97 45.09 -2.92
CA SER A 804 -62.22 45.34 -3.67
C SER A 804 -63.50 44.78 -3.03
N GLU A 805 -63.63 44.81 -1.70
CA GLU A 805 -64.92 44.63 -1.00
C GLU A 805 -64.97 45.59 0.20
N ASP A 806 -65.27 46.86 -0.08
CA ASP A 806 -65.86 47.85 0.85
C ASP A 806 -66.09 49.17 0.08
N GLU A 807 -67.28 49.34 -0.51
CA GLU A 807 -68.06 50.60 -0.61
C GLU A 807 -69.31 50.42 -1.49
N LEU A 808 -70.49 50.62 -0.86
CA LEU A 808 -71.87 50.75 -1.40
C LEU A 808 -72.55 49.51 -2.01
#